data_AF-A0A1C5NJC7-F1
#
_entry.id   AF-A0A1C5NJC7-F1
#
_cell.length_a   1.000
_cell.length_b   1.000
_cell.length_c   1.000
_cell.angle_alpha   90.00
_cell.angle_beta   90.00
_cell.angle_gamma   90.00
#
_symmetry.space_group_name_H-M   'P 1'
#
loop_
_entity.id
_entity.type
_entity.pdbx_description
1 polymer ?
#
loop_
_entity_poly.entity_id
_entity_poly.type
_entity_poly.pdbx_seq_one_letter_code
_entity_poly.pdbx_strand_id
1 'polypeptide(L)'
;MFLKRLKLTNYRKFSSEKNIVEFISSKIVLNQDNDDINDNFEENSVQNDCDEIDVASDTTLIIGKNNAGKTTIITALDNLINHNNAFGANDFNYRYLQEYLDCYDVCNPPLGAPYIEFVLTIGLEEDSNDRISNLIPFMLVEDIEDSELDICIRYEVEDFVYFQLEMKELFSEGKDENAFSKFLNLLHNTDYVLKYYDKNMSKIDVDFKLSNLMELQCIKANHLKNDHCLTDAFNKIINYRYDNIFQKEKKEVTKELEKINHDLTENITKNHTDVIRNVLKELISMERMGVDLSADITFDKLMRDLIKYEYIEDDANIPENQFGLGYTNLVMIIAAIMDYMERYPDSSFNSKINLISIEEPETFMHPQMQELFIKNINEAIHVLLSSKNKDVNSQIIITTHSSHILNSKIHSNNTFNNICYLYEDKRNAAVANLNNKIVMPNEHEDEESEAFKFLKKHIKYKVSELFFSDAAIFVEGFAEDMIIPYYIEKMEGLRKHYISIFNINGAHGFLYKRLIEALGIPVLIITDLDIKRNEESDEADKQEGKKAKTYEQISCLADKETTNATIIDIYGKAEISAIPVHIEKENLYLAYQGEVNGYYATSFEEAFILTNYDNAITNELLKELKPNIYRSIVGEESEYEKNKENSYKWQMKLEKCKGEFASKLLYKVVNEELEERIPRLPKYISDGLDWIEKKLGGR
;
A
#
# COMPACT_ATOMS: atom_id res chain seq x y z
N MET A 1 17.16 6.68 19.48
CA MET A 1 17.54 5.47 18.72
C MET A 1 16.30 4.84 18.16
N PHE A 2 16.32 4.50 16.87
CA PHE A 2 15.17 3.92 16.18
C PHE A 2 15.64 3.00 15.05
N LEU A 3 14.80 2.06 14.62
CA LEU A 3 15.05 1.27 13.42
C LEU A 3 14.84 2.21 12.23
N LYS A 4 15.89 2.52 11.47
CA LYS A 4 15.81 3.43 10.32
C LYS A 4 15.55 2.69 9.01
N ARG A 5 16.23 1.55 8.81
CA ARG A 5 16.07 0.72 7.60
C ARG A 5 16.11 -0.76 7.90
N LEU A 6 15.37 -1.52 7.12
CA LEU A 6 15.47 -2.98 7.03
C LEU A 6 15.70 -3.39 5.57
N LYS A 7 16.84 -4.01 5.30
CA LYS A 7 17.12 -4.68 4.03
C LYS A 7 16.80 -6.16 4.15
N LEU A 8 16.06 -6.73 3.19
CA LEU A 8 15.71 -8.16 3.15
C LEU A 8 16.27 -8.81 1.87
N THR A 9 17.37 -9.56 1.98
CA THR A 9 18.01 -10.23 0.84
C THR A 9 17.67 -11.71 0.84
N ASN A 10 17.22 -12.22 -0.32
CA ASN A 10 16.88 -13.64 -0.55
C ASN A 10 15.79 -14.21 0.39
N TYR A 11 14.91 -13.37 0.91
CA TYR A 11 13.83 -13.75 1.83
C TYR A 11 12.46 -13.74 1.14
N ARG A 12 11.82 -14.91 1.02
CA ARG A 12 10.50 -15.14 0.40
C ARG A 12 10.34 -14.51 -0.98
N LYS A 13 9.77 -13.31 -1.06
CA LYS A 13 9.58 -12.59 -2.33
C LYS A 13 10.69 -11.59 -2.63
N PHE A 14 11.48 -11.21 -1.64
CA PHE A 14 12.51 -10.19 -1.78
C PHE A 14 13.78 -10.80 -2.40
N SER A 15 14.37 -10.08 -3.34
CA SER A 15 15.63 -10.42 -4.00
C SER A 15 16.79 -9.61 -3.40
N SER A 16 17.93 -9.54 -4.09
CA SER A 16 19.05 -8.66 -3.72
C SER A 16 18.88 -7.20 -4.14
N GLU A 17 17.93 -6.89 -5.01
CA GLU A 17 17.69 -5.55 -5.56
C GLU A 17 16.40 -4.94 -4.98
N LYS A 18 16.40 -3.61 -4.80
CA LYS A 18 15.24 -2.79 -4.38
C LYS A 18 14.50 -3.36 -3.16
N ASN A 19 15.23 -3.75 -2.14
CA ASN A 19 14.73 -4.56 -1.01
C ASN A 19 14.88 -3.87 0.35
N ILE A 20 14.94 -2.53 0.37
CA ILE A 20 15.17 -1.73 1.56
C ILE A 20 13.88 -1.01 1.94
N VAL A 21 13.39 -1.28 3.14
CA VAL A 21 12.24 -0.61 3.76
C VAL A 21 12.76 0.45 4.73
N GLU A 22 12.25 1.67 4.64
CA GLU A 22 12.58 2.77 5.54
C GLU A 22 11.49 2.98 6.60
N PHE A 23 11.91 3.37 7.81
CA PHE A 23 11.02 3.65 8.93
C PHE A 23 11.37 5.01 9.54
N ILE A 24 10.35 5.68 10.08
CA ILE A 24 10.51 6.97 10.74
C ILE A 24 10.90 6.85 12.22
N SER A 25 11.63 7.85 12.73
CA SER A 25 11.95 8.00 14.14
C SER A 25 10.73 7.97 15.04
N SER A 26 10.96 7.56 16.28
CA SER A 26 9.92 7.36 17.29
C SER A 26 9.59 8.60 18.12
N LYS A 27 10.29 9.73 17.90
CA LYS A 27 9.98 11.01 18.54
C LYS A 27 8.65 11.50 18.02
N ILE A 28 7.61 11.22 18.79
CA ILE A 28 6.32 11.88 18.68
C ILE A 28 6.56 13.37 18.93
N VAL A 29 6.61 14.16 17.86
CA VAL A 29 6.94 15.59 17.98
C VAL A 29 5.77 16.31 18.66
N LEU A 30 6.04 16.91 19.81
CA LEU A 30 5.18 17.96 20.37
C LEU A 30 5.40 19.19 19.48
N ASN A 31 4.39 19.58 18.69
CA ASN A 31 4.44 20.86 17.99
C ASN A 31 4.56 21.98 19.04
N GLN A 32 5.73 22.59 19.15
CA GLN A 32 5.86 23.92 19.73
C GLN A 32 5.58 24.90 18.59
N ASP A 33 4.61 25.78 18.81
CA ASP A 33 4.13 26.76 17.83
C ASP A 33 5.26 27.42 17.04
N ASN A 34 5.06 27.49 15.72
CA ASN A 34 5.78 28.42 14.86
C ASN A 34 5.32 29.85 15.21
N ASP A 35 5.95 30.45 16.22
CA ASP A 35 6.07 31.90 16.34
C ASP A 35 6.93 32.40 15.16
N ASP A 36 6.32 32.57 13.99
CA ASP A 36 6.66 33.54 12.94
C ASP A 36 5.98 33.16 11.61
N ILE A 37 4.77 33.68 11.35
CA ILE A 37 4.34 34.16 10.02
C ILE A 37 3.12 35.07 10.20
N ASN A 38 3.23 36.26 9.61
CA ASN A 38 2.33 37.40 9.71
C ASN A 38 0.86 37.13 9.32
N ASP A 39 0.00 37.80 10.07
CA ASP A 39 -1.35 38.30 9.78
C ASP A 39 -1.78 38.30 8.30
N ASN A 40 -2.85 37.56 8.01
CA ASN A 40 -4.11 38.03 7.42
C ASN A 40 -4.88 36.85 6.81
N PHE A 41 -5.93 36.35 7.48
CA PHE A 41 -7.19 35.93 6.84
C PHE A 41 -8.27 35.73 7.94
N GLU A 42 -9.43 36.35 7.71
CA GLU A 42 -10.55 36.50 8.65
C GLU A 42 -11.30 35.19 8.96
N GLU A 43 -11.49 34.97 10.26
CA GLU A 43 -12.69 34.49 10.98
C GLU A 43 -13.55 33.37 10.34
N ASN A 44 -13.33 32.13 10.78
CA ASN A 44 -14.30 31.30 11.50
C ASN A 44 -13.73 29.90 11.79
N SER A 45 -12.97 29.76 12.88
CA SER A 45 -12.74 28.46 13.52
C SER A 45 -12.56 28.67 15.02
N VAL A 46 -13.35 27.92 15.78
CA VAL A 46 -13.32 27.87 17.25
C VAL A 46 -11.90 27.51 17.70
N GLN A 47 -11.27 28.42 18.44
CA GLN A 47 -10.00 28.23 19.14
C GLN A 47 -10.09 27.03 20.08
N ASN A 48 -9.31 26.00 19.77
CA ASN A 48 -8.80 25.05 20.75
C ASN A 48 -7.28 25.21 20.75
N ASP A 49 -6.75 26.01 21.67
CA ASP A 49 -5.34 26.01 22.04
C ASP A 49 -5.04 24.63 22.66
N CYS A 50 -4.42 23.71 21.93
CA CYS A 50 -3.93 22.42 22.43
C CYS A 50 -2.68 22.04 21.63
N ASP A 51 -1.57 21.82 22.31
CA ASP A 51 -0.33 21.26 21.73
C ASP A 51 -0.67 19.96 20.95
N GLU A 52 -0.75 20.02 19.62
CA GLU A 52 -1.13 18.86 18.81
C GLU A 52 0.06 17.89 18.67
N ILE A 53 -0.09 16.69 19.22
CA ILE A 53 0.79 15.54 18.98
C ILE A 53 0.45 14.94 17.61
N ASP A 54 1.38 15.00 16.65
CA ASP A 54 1.18 14.48 15.28
C ASP A 54 1.76 13.08 15.07
N VAL A 55 1.11 12.06 15.66
CA VAL A 55 1.47 10.64 15.44
C VAL A 55 1.34 10.22 13.96
N ALA A 56 0.55 10.95 13.15
CA ALA A 56 0.45 10.62 11.73
C ALA A 56 1.75 10.97 11.03
N SER A 57 2.44 12.06 11.36
CA SER A 57 3.77 12.34 10.81
C SER A 57 4.74 11.19 11.13
N ASP A 58 4.63 10.61 12.33
CA ASP A 58 5.52 9.57 12.89
C ASP A 58 5.07 8.12 12.63
N THR A 59 4.13 7.91 11.70
CA THR A 59 3.69 6.57 11.29
C THR A 59 4.30 6.16 9.96
N THR A 60 4.95 4.99 9.93
CA THR A 60 5.42 4.34 8.70
C THR A 60 4.26 3.57 8.06
N LEU A 61 3.86 3.93 6.86
CA LEU A 61 2.80 3.26 6.12
C LEU A 61 3.38 2.38 5.01
N ILE A 62 3.24 1.06 5.15
CA ILE A 62 3.65 0.10 4.13
C ILE A 62 2.42 -0.28 3.29
N ILE A 63 2.41 0.15 2.03
CA ILE A 63 1.31 -0.06 1.10
C ILE A 63 1.72 -0.96 -0.06
N GLY A 64 0.73 -1.49 -0.76
CA GLY A 64 0.92 -2.26 -1.98
C GLY A 64 -0.19 -3.29 -2.15
N LYS A 65 -0.19 -3.98 -3.29
CA LYS A 65 -1.20 -4.99 -3.60
C LYS A 65 -1.22 -6.16 -2.61
N ASN A 66 -2.28 -6.94 -2.69
CA ASN A 66 -2.31 -8.25 -2.06
C ASN A 66 -1.11 -9.08 -2.53
N ASN A 67 -0.49 -9.79 -1.59
CA ASN A 67 0.69 -10.60 -1.86
C ASN A 67 1.96 -9.81 -2.29
N ALA A 68 2.01 -8.47 -2.18
CA ALA A 68 3.20 -7.68 -2.54
C ALA A 68 4.40 -7.85 -1.58
N GLY A 69 4.21 -8.49 -0.41
CA GLY A 69 5.27 -8.70 0.59
C GLY A 69 5.09 -7.93 1.90
N LYS A 70 3.97 -7.21 2.08
CA LYS A 70 3.65 -6.43 3.30
C LYS A 70 3.79 -7.25 4.59
N THR A 71 3.01 -8.33 4.72
CA THR A 71 3.09 -9.28 5.85
C THR A 71 4.45 -9.96 5.96
N THR A 72 5.18 -10.10 4.85
CA THR A 72 6.52 -10.72 4.85
C THR A 72 7.51 -9.85 5.63
N ILE A 73 7.45 -8.52 5.50
CA ILE A 73 8.30 -7.60 6.26
C ILE A 73 8.03 -7.73 7.76
N ILE A 74 6.75 -7.69 8.17
CA ILE A 74 6.40 -7.81 9.60
C ILE A 74 6.77 -9.19 10.14
N THR A 75 6.56 -10.26 9.37
CA THR A 75 6.97 -11.62 9.77
C THR A 75 8.50 -11.73 9.91
N ALA A 76 9.28 -11.04 9.07
CA ALA A 76 10.74 -11.02 9.20
C ALA A 76 11.16 -10.38 10.53
N LEU A 77 10.59 -9.22 10.85
CA LEU A 77 10.86 -8.53 12.12
C LEU A 77 10.45 -9.37 13.33
N ASP A 78 9.25 -9.96 13.29
CA ASP A 78 8.74 -10.83 14.38
C ASP A 78 9.61 -12.06 14.58
N ASN A 79 10.03 -12.72 13.49
CA ASN A 79 10.95 -13.84 13.56
C ASN A 79 12.35 -13.45 14.06
N LEU A 80 12.87 -12.27 13.68
CA LEU A 80 14.18 -11.81 14.16
C LEU A 80 14.16 -11.40 15.64
N ILE A 81 13.07 -10.78 16.10
CA ILE A 81 12.99 -10.16 17.43
C ILE A 81 12.41 -11.12 18.48
N ASN A 82 11.28 -11.77 18.18
CA ASN A 82 10.49 -12.53 19.16
C ASN A 82 10.75 -14.05 19.12
N HIS A 83 11.21 -14.60 17.98
CA HIS A 83 11.33 -16.04 17.78
C HIS A 83 12.76 -16.49 17.39
N ASN A 84 13.56 -16.89 18.37
CA ASN A 84 14.89 -17.46 18.08
C ASN A 84 14.77 -18.71 17.17
N ASN A 85 15.45 -18.68 16.01
CA ASN A 85 15.50 -19.75 14.99
C ASN A 85 14.16 -20.11 14.31
N ALA A 86 13.29 -19.13 14.03
CA ALA A 86 12.03 -19.38 13.31
C ALA A 86 12.14 -19.54 11.78
N PHE A 87 13.32 -19.37 11.19
CA PHE A 87 13.52 -19.48 9.74
C PHE A 87 13.68 -20.92 9.30
N GLY A 88 13.16 -21.26 8.12
CA GLY A 88 13.37 -22.56 7.48
C GLY A 88 13.57 -22.47 5.97
N ALA A 89 13.73 -23.62 5.32
CA ALA A 89 14.01 -23.66 3.88
C ALA A 89 12.90 -23.01 3.01
N ASN A 90 11.66 -22.96 3.50
CA ASN A 90 10.54 -22.31 2.81
C ASN A 90 10.57 -20.78 2.87
N ASP A 91 11.43 -20.19 3.71
CA ASP A 91 11.59 -18.74 3.82
C ASP A 91 12.59 -18.16 2.80
N PHE A 92 13.32 -19.01 2.08
CA PHE A 92 14.19 -18.55 0.99
C PHE A 92 13.38 -17.99 -0.18
N ASN A 93 14.00 -17.04 -0.89
CA ASN A 93 13.49 -16.65 -2.19
C ASN A 93 13.62 -17.81 -3.18
N TYR A 94 12.48 -18.25 -3.69
CA TYR A 94 12.40 -19.42 -4.57
C TYR A 94 13.19 -19.23 -5.87
N ARG A 95 13.19 -18.03 -6.45
CA ARG A 95 13.96 -17.75 -7.68
C ARG A 95 15.44 -17.73 -7.44
N TYR A 96 15.87 -17.15 -6.34
CA TYR A 96 17.26 -17.21 -5.91
C TYR A 96 17.74 -18.67 -5.77
N LEU A 97 16.91 -19.54 -5.16
CA LEU A 97 17.24 -20.97 -5.09
C LEU A 97 17.25 -21.66 -6.47
N GLN A 98 16.34 -21.29 -7.37
CA GLN A 98 16.34 -21.82 -8.74
C GLN A 98 17.59 -21.40 -9.49
N GLU A 99 17.94 -20.11 -9.47
CA GLU A 99 19.14 -19.57 -10.10
C GLU A 99 20.41 -20.20 -9.52
N TYR A 100 20.46 -20.40 -8.20
CA TYR A 100 21.55 -21.12 -7.54
C TYR A 100 21.67 -22.55 -8.04
N LEU A 101 20.54 -23.28 -8.09
CA LEU A 101 20.52 -24.65 -8.57
C LEU A 101 20.88 -24.72 -10.05
N ASP A 102 20.38 -23.83 -10.89
CA ASP A 102 20.67 -23.78 -12.33
C ASP A 102 22.16 -23.55 -12.58
N CYS A 103 22.79 -22.67 -11.81
CA CYS A 103 24.22 -22.39 -11.87
C CYS A 103 25.11 -23.48 -11.23
N TYR A 104 24.55 -24.40 -10.45
CA TYR A 104 25.34 -25.45 -9.79
C TYR A 104 25.95 -26.43 -10.79
N ASP A 105 27.28 -26.55 -10.77
CA ASP A 105 28.07 -27.53 -11.50
C ASP A 105 28.92 -28.33 -10.51
N VAL A 106 28.86 -29.66 -10.58
CA VAL A 106 29.65 -30.58 -9.75
C VAL A 106 31.16 -30.36 -9.92
N CYS A 107 31.60 -29.98 -11.12
CA CYS A 107 33.00 -29.73 -11.42
C CYS A 107 33.48 -28.34 -10.99
N ASN A 108 32.55 -27.40 -10.85
CA ASN A 108 32.82 -26.02 -10.48
C ASN A 108 31.69 -25.47 -9.58
N PRO A 109 31.57 -25.97 -8.34
CA PRO A 109 30.45 -25.62 -7.48
C PRO A 109 30.53 -24.16 -7.02
N PRO A 110 29.39 -23.53 -6.69
CA PRO A 110 29.36 -22.19 -6.12
C PRO A 110 30.22 -22.08 -4.85
N LEU A 111 30.82 -20.90 -4.65
CA LEU A 111 31.73 -20.61 -3.52
C LEU A 111 31.04 -20.56 -2.15
N GLY A 112 29.71 -20.56 -2.10
CA GLY A 112 28.93 -20.50 -0.85
C GLY A 112 27.61 -21.26 -0.97
N ALA A 113 27.03 -21.59 0.18
CA ALA A 113 25.68 -22.15 0.25
C ALA A 113 24.63 -21.02 0.12
N PRO A 114 23.38 -21.36 -0.21
CA PRO A 114 22.29 -20.40 -0.15
C PRO A 114 22.16 -19.81 1.24
N TYR A 115 21.96 -18.49 1.35
CA TYR A 115 21.72 -17.80 2.61
C TYR A 115 20.60 -16.76 2.48
N ILE A 116 20.01 -16.41 3.62
CA ILE A 116 19.10 -15.26 3.78
C ILE A 116 19.85 -14.21 4.58
N GLU A 117 19.76 -12.94 4.19
CA GLU A 117 20.44 -11.84 4.86
C GLU A 117 19.46 -10.71 5.19
N PHE A 118 19.59 -10.20 6.42
CA PHE A 118 18.89 -9.02 6.89
C PHE A 118 19.93 -7.98 7.33
N VAL A 119 19.76 -6.72 6.91
CA VAL A 119 20.57 -5.60 7.42
C VAL A 119 19.64 -4.62 8.09
N LEU A 120 19.84 -4.41 9.39
CA LEU A 120 19.09 -3.45 10.19
C LEU A 120 19.96 -2.22 10.40
N THR A 121 19.57 -1.08 9.82
CA THR A 121 20.20 0.21 10.10
C THR A 121 19.51 0.85 11.29
N ILE A 122 20.24 1.13 12.35
CA ILE A 122 19.78 1.84 13.54
C ILE A 122 20.16 3.31 13.40
N GLY A 123 19.18 4.20 13.51
CA GLY A 123 19.41 5.65 13.61
C GLY A 123 19.68 6.05 15.05
N LEU A 124 20.75 6.80 15.28
CA LEU A 124 21.10 7.43 16.54
C LEU A 124 20.72 8.91 16.47
N GLU A 125 19.94 9.38 17.45
CA GLU A 125 19.49 10.77 17.49
C GLU A 125 20.39 11.59 18.41
N GLU A 126 20.79 12.77 17.95
CA GLU A 126 21.47 13.78 18.77
C GLU A 126 20.59 14.12 20.00
N ASP A 127 21.22 14.24 21.17
CA ASP A 127 20.58 14.53 22.47
C ASP A 127 19.54 13.51 22.98
N SER A 128 19.57 12.25 22.52
CA SER A 128 18.74 11.17 23.09
C SER A 128 19.32 10.59 24.40
N ASN A 129 18.47 10.34 25.40
CA ASN A 129 18.83 9.65 26.66
C ASN A 129 18.97 8.12 26.49
N ASP A 130 19.16 7.63 25.27
CA ASP A 130 19.04 6.22 24.95
C ASP A 130 20.31 5.43 25.33
N ARG A 131 20.12 4.20 25.83
CA ARG A 131 21.24 3.34 26.20
C ARG A 131 21.81 2.61 24.98
N ILE A 132 22.95 3.09 24.48
CA ILE A 132 23.69 2.45 23.38
C ILE A 132 24.47 1.18 23.77
N SER A 133 24.41 0.74 25.04
CA SER A 133 25.21 -0.40 25.52
C SER A 133 24.99 -1.69 24.74
N ASN A 134 23.78 -1.89 24.21
CA ASN A 134 23.41 -3.06 23.42
C ASN A 134 23.95 -3.00 21.98
N LEU A 135 24.41 -1.83 21.51
CA LEU A 135 24.95 -1.60 20.17
C LEU A 135 26.47 -1.68 20.11
N ILE A 136 27.16 -1.56 21.26
CA ILE A 136 28.63 -1.59 21.37
C ILE A 136 29.28 -2.73 20.57
N PRO A 137 28.76 -3.98 20.56
CA PRO A 137 29.40 -5.07 19.81
C PRO A 137 29.49 -4.82 18.29
N PHE A 138 28.63 -3.95 17.74
CA PHE A 138 28.55 -3.66 16.32
C PHE A 138 29.22 -2.34 15.93
N MET A 139 29.52 -1.47 16.90
CA MET A 139 30.14 -0.16 16.66
C MET A 139 31.63 -0.32 16.34
N LEU A 140 32.08 0.27 15.22
CA LEU A 140 33.50 0.41 14.92
C LEU A 140 34.01 1.81 15.34
N VAL A 141 35.33 1.94 15.48
CA VAL A 141 35.96 3.22 15.88
C VAL A 141 35.65 4.35 14.90
N GLU A 142 35.40 4.00 13.64
CA GLU A 142 35.04 4.92 12.56
C GLU A 142 33.57 5.40 12.65
N ASP A 143 32.72 4.67 13.37
CA ASP A 143 31.28 4.95 13.50
C ASP A 143 30.95 5.90 14.67
N ILE A 144 31.96 6.39 15.40
CA ILE A 144 31.75 7.28 16.55
C ILE A 144 31.15 8.62 16.13
N GLU A 145 31.41 9.05 14.89
CA GLU A 145 30.83 10.26 14.29
C GLU A 145 29.61 9.97 13.40
N ASP A 146 29.27 8.69 13.17
CA ASP A 146 28.14 8.32 12.33
C ASP A 146 26.83 8.33 13.15
N SER A 147 25.77 8.85 12.54
CA SER A 147 24.43 8.82 13.12
C SER A 147 23.68 7.52 12.80
N GLU A 148 24.32 6.59 12.09
CA GLU A 148 23.77 5.30 11.69
C GLU A 148 24.68 4.13 12.09
N LEU A 149 24.07 2.99 12.39
CA LEU A 149 24.78 1.76 12.68
C LEU A 149 24.09 0.56 12.03
N ASP A 150 24.84 -0.23 11.27
CA ASP A 150 24.32 -1.42 10.58
C ASP A 150 24.58 -2.71 11.37
N ILE A 151 23.52 -3.49 11.59
CA ILE A 151 23.58 -4.85 12.13
C ILE A 151 23.27 -5.82 11.00
N CYS A 152 24.25 -6.62 10.60
CA CYS A 152 24.10 -7.62 9.55
C CYS A 152 23.78 -8.99 10.17
N ILE A 153 22.68 -9.61 9.74
CA ILE A 153 22.22 -10.91 10.24
C ILE A 153 22.11 -11.86 9.04
N ARG A 154 22.76 -13.02 9.12
CA ARG A 154 22.65 -14.07 8.09
C ARG A 154 22.10 -15.36 8.66
N TYR A 155 21.11 -15.91 7.99
CA TYR A 155 20.67 -17.29 8.13
C TYR A 155 21.44 -18.13 7.10
N GLU A 156 22.44 -18.85 7.57
CA GLU A 156 23.40 -19.56 6.73
C GLU A 156 23.71 -20.95 7.29
N VAL A 157 24.22 -21.83 6.42
CA VAL A 157 24.57 -23.21 6.78
C VAL A 157 25.62 -23.21 7.89
N GLU A 158 25.44 -24.09 8.87
CA GLU A 158 26.40 -24.29 9.96
C GLU A 158 27.67 -25.01 9.45
N ASP A 159 27.50 -26.13 8.73
CA ASP A 159 28.59 -26.88 8.10
C ASP A 159 28.51 -26.82 6.56
N PHE A 160 29.25 -25.87 5.98
CA PHE A 160 29.30 -25.70 4.54
C PHE A 160 29.93 -26.89 3.80
N VAL A 161 30.90 -27.57 4.43
CA VAL A 161 31.60 -28.70 3.80
C VAL A 161 30.65 -29.88 3.67
N TYR A 162 29.86 -30.16 4.72
CA TYR A 162 28.80 -31.16 4.68
C TYR A 162 27.78 -30.86 3.57
N PHE A 163 27.27 -29.63 3.51
CA PHE A 163 26.33 -29.22 2.47
C PHE A 163 26.89 -29.41 1.05
N GLN A 164 28.17 -29.07 0.82
CA GLN A 164 28.82 -29.29 -0.48
C GLN A 164 28.93 -30.79 -0.85
N LEU A 165 29.24 -31.65 0.12
CA LEU A 165 29.31 -33.10 -0.09
C LEU A 165 27.95 -33.68 -0.48
N GLU A 166 26.90 -33.33 0.26
CA GLU A 166 25.53 -33.77 -0.02
C GLU A 166 25.06 -33.28 -1.39
N MET A 167 25.28 -32.00 -1.74
CA MET A 167 24.97 -31.44 -3.06
C MET A 167 25.67 -32.22 -4.18
N LYS A 168 26.94 -32.58 -3.98
CA LYS A 168 27.72 -33.34 -4.96
C LYS A 168 27.18 -34.75 -5.14
N GLU A 169 26.81 -35.42 -4.06
CA GLU A 169 26.21 -36.76 -4.11
C GLU A 169 24.87 -36.73 -4.84
N LEU A 170 24.00 -35.77 -4.48
CA LEU A 170 22.65 -35.60 -5.03
C LEU A 170 22.60 -35.36 -6.54
N PHE A 171 23.56 -34.62 -7.08
CA PHE A 171 23.59 -34.21 -8.49
C PHE A 171 24.73 -34.83 -9.29
N SER A 172 25.37 -35.87 -8.75
CA SER A 172 26.47 -36.61 -9.43
C SER A 172 26.06 -37.23 -10.77
N GLU A 173 24.81 -37.68 -10.88
CA GLU A 173 24.23 -38.26 -12.11
C GLU A 173 23.56 -37.21 -13.03
N GLY A 174 23.61 -35.93 -12.65
CA GLY A 174 22.94 -34.82 -13.34
C GLY A 174 21.63 -34.39 -12.67
N LYS A 175 21.00 -33.33 -13.23
CA LYS A 175 19.73 -32.77 -12.75
C LYS A 175 18.57 -33.44 -13.51
N ASP A 176 17.65 -34.07 -12.79
CA ASP A 176 16.41 -34.62 -13.33
C ASP A 176 15.23 -33.63 -13.13
N GLU A 177 14.02 -34.03 -13.55
CA GLU A 177 12.81 -33.20 -13.39
C GLU A 177 12.48 -32.88 -11.92
N ASN A 178 12.97 -33.68 -10.97
CA ASN A 178 12.74 -33.51 -9.54
C ASN A 178 13.91 -32.83 -8.81
N ALA A 179 14.91 -32.34 -9.54
CA ALA A 179 16.14 -31.77 -8.98
C ALA A 179 15.86 -30.68 -7.94
N PHE A 180 14.91 -29.79 -8.24
CA PHE A 180 14.57 -28.70 -7.34
C PHE A 180 13.90 -29.18 -6.04
N SER A 181 13.01 -30.18 -6.11
CA SER A 181 12.39 -30.75 -4.90
C SER A 181 13.42 -31.47 -4.03
N LYS A 182 14.35 -32.20 -4.65
CA LYS A 182 15.48 -32.82 -3.94
C LYS A 182 16.36 -31.77 -3.26
N PHE A 183 16.65 -30.66 -3.94
CA PHE A 183 17.40 -29.54 -3.39
C PHE A 183 16.70 -28.90 -2.19
N LEU A 184 15.39 -28.63 -2.28
CA LEU A 184 14.63 -28.11 -1.15
C LEU A 184 14.66 -29.07 0.06
N ASN A 185 14.52 -30.38 -0.17
CA ASN A 185 14.60 -31.37 0.92
C ASN A 185 15.98 -31.39 1.58
N LEU A 186 17.07 -31.20 0.81
CA LEU A 186 18.41 -31.04 1.37
C LEU A 186 18.48 -29.81 2.27
N LEU A 187 17.96 -28.66 1.83
CA LEU A 187 17.92 -27.45 2.65
C LEU A 187 17.13 -27.64 3.94
N HIS A 188 16.01 -28.37 3.91
CA HIS A 188 15.22 -28.69 5.11
C HIS A 188 15.98 -29.59 6.09
N ASN A 189 16.86 -30.47 5.61
CA ASN A 189 17.63 -31.41 6.43
C ASN A 189 19.02 -30.89 6.81
N THR A 190 19.41 -29.72 6.32
CA THR A 190 20.70 -29.09 6.62
C THR A 190 20.53 -28.15 7.81
N ASP A 191 21.47 -28.18 8.75
CA ASP A 191 21.46 -27.27 9.88
C ASP A 191 21.86 -25.85 9.44
N TYR A 192 20.94 -24.92 9.64
CA TYR A 192 21.11 -23.50 9.40
C TYR A 192 21.01 -22.72 10.70
N VAL A 193 21.86 -21.71 10.85
CA VAL A 193 21.95 -20.89 12.07
C VAL A 193 21.94 -19.41 11.73
N LEU A 194 21.36 -18.61 12.61
CA LEU A 194 21.45 -17.16 12.56
C LEU A 194 22.80 -16.69 13.12
N LYS A 195 23.57 -15.97 12.32
CA LYS A 195 24.85 -15.36 12.73
C LYS A 195 24.80 -13.85 12.54
N TYR A 196 25.45 -13.13 13.46
CA TYR A 196 25.51 -11.68 13.49
C TYR A 196 26.88 -11.19 13.05
N TYR A 197 26.90 -10.09 12.31
CA TYR A 197 28.07 -9.48 11.71
C TYR A 197 28.03 -7.96 11.85
N ASP A 198 29.20 -7.33 11.91
CA ASP A 198 29.36 -5.89 11.77
C ASP A 198 29.25 -5.44 10.29
N LYS A 199 29.37 -4.12 10.04
CA LYS A 199 29.35 -3.54 8.68
C LYS A 199 30.46 -4.05 7.75
N ASN A 200 31.56 -4.57 8.31
CA ASN A 200 32.71 -5.12 7.58
C ASN A 200 32.60 -6.64 7.38
N MET A 201 31.45 -7.25 7.73
CA MET A 201 31.21 -8.69 7.71
C MET A 201 32.12 -9.49 8.67
N SER A 202 32.62 -8.85 9.73
CA SER A 202 33.30 -9.54 10.83
C SER A 202 32.25 -10.17 11.75
N LYS A 203 32.40 -11.46 12.04
CA LYS A 203 31.45 -12.19 12.88
C LYS A 203 31.49 -11.70 14.32
N ILE A 204 30.32 -11.49 14.91
CA ILE A 204 30.15 -11.19 16.33
C ILE A 204 30.03 -12.52 17.10
N ASP A 205 31.07 -12.88 17.85
CA ASP A 205 31.13 -14.12 18.65
C ASP A 205 30.47 -14.00 20.05
N VAL A 206 29.72 -12.92 20.29
CA VAL A 206 28.96 -12.72 21.53
C VAL A 206 27.56 -13.32 21.37
N ASP A 207 27.04 -13.98 22.42
CA ASP A 207 25.64 -14.45 22.47
C ASP A 207 24.69 -13.25 22.53
N PHE A 208 24.44 -12.64 21.36
CA PHE A 208 23.61 -11.48 21.18
C PHE A 208 22.22 -11.89 20.70
N LYS A 209 21.19 -11.28 21.29
CA LYS A 209 19.79 -11.44 20.88
C LYS A 209 19.20 -10.10 20.53
N LEU A 210 18.54 -10.03 19.38
CA LEU A 210 17.91 -8.79 18.93
C LEU A 210 16.80 -8.31 19.89
N SER A 211 16.14 -9.23 20.62
CA SER A 211 15.18 -8.92 21.69
C SER A 211 15.74 -8.04 22.82
N ASN A 212 17.07 -7.96 22.96
CA ASN A 212 17.72 -7.08 23.92
C ASN A 212 17.78 -5.62 23.43
N LEU A 213 17.77 -5.43 22.10
CA LEU A 213 17.81 -4.11 21.45
C LEU A 213 16.42 -3.64 21.04
N MET A 214 15.51 -4.53 20.67
CA MET A 214 14.21 -4.20 20.10
C MET A 214 13.08 -4.99 20.74
N GLU A 215 11.88 -4.44 20.71
CA GLU A 215 10.63 -5.10 21.07
C GLU A 215 9.57 -4.80 20.00
N LEU A 216 8.86 -5.83 19.56
CA LEU A 216 7.83 -5.72 18.53
C LEU A 216 6.50 -6.28 19.03
N GLN A 217 5.48 -5.42 19.03
CA GLN A 217 4.09 -5.79 19.30
C GLN A 217 3.32 -5.87 17.97
N CYS A 218 2.92 -7.07 17.55
CA CYS A 218 2.13 -7.28 16.34
C CYS A 218 0.62 -7.34 16.64
N ILE A 219 -0.16 -6.47 16.00
CA ILE A 219 -1.62 -6.41 16.07
C ILE A 219 -2.18 -6.85 14.71
N LYS A 220 -2.81 -8.04 14.67
CA LYS A 220 -3.40 -8.63 13.45
C LYS A 220 -4.92 -8.59 13.51
N ALA A 221 -5.56 -7.94 12.53
CA ALA A 221 -7.01 -7.79 12.46
C ALA A 221 -7.80 -9.10 12.20
N ASN A 222 -7.16 -10.12 11.63
CA ASN A 222 -7.83 -11.36 11.19
C ASN A 222 -8.25 -12.33 12.32
N HIS A 223 -8.04 -11.98 13.59
CA HIS A 223 -8.21 -12.87 14.74
C HIS A 223 -9.51 -12.67 15.54
N LEU A 224 -10.51 -11.96 15.00
CA LEU A 224 -11.83 -11.71 15.62
C LEU A 224 -12.75 -12.97 15.71
N LYS A 225 -12.21 -14.15 15.97
CA LYS A 225 -12.96 -15.42 15.95
C LYS A 225 -13.69 -15.76 17.26
N ASN A 226 -13.44 -15.04 18.34
CA ASN A 226 -14.02 -15.32 19.66
C ASN A 226 -15.07 -14.27 20.04
N ASP A 227 -16.22 -14.74 20.53
CA ASP A 227 -17.32 -13.90 21.03
C ASP A 227 -16.92 -12.97 22.19
N HIS A 228 -15.74 -13.20 22.81
CA HIS A 228 -15.23 -12.49 23.98
C HIS A 228 -13.91 -11.74 23.75
N CYS A 229 -13.57 -11.40 22.50
CA CYS A 229 -12.29 -10.80 22.16
C CYS A 229 -12.01 -9.46 22.89
N LEU A 230 -13.02 -8.60 23.03
CA LEU A 230 -12.90 -7.32 23.75
C LEU A 230 -12.72 -7.56 25.24
N THR A 231 -13.55 -8.44 25.80
CA THR A 231 -13.42 -8.90 27.18
C THR A 231 -12.01 -9.41 27.48
N ASP A 232 -11.43 -10.24 26.62
CA ASP A 232 -10.06 -10.75 26.78
C ASP A 232 -9.01 -9.64 26.70
N ALA A 233 -9.16 -8.67 25.80
CA ALA A 233 -8.20 -7.59 25.60
C ALA A 233 -8.16 -6.65 26.82
N PHE A 234 -9.32 -6.17 27.26
CA PHE A 234 -9.38 -5.26 28.40
C PHE A 234 -9.10 -5.96 29.73
N ASN A 235 -9.41 -7.26 29.88
CA ASN A 235 -9.03 -7.99 31.09
C ASN A 235 -7.52 -8.04 31.29
N LYS A 236 -6.71 -8.06 30.22
CA LYS A 236 -5.24 -7.94 30.34
C LYS A 236 -4.83 -6.62 30.98
N ILE A 237 -5.42 -5.52 30.50
CA ILE A 237 -5.21 -4.17 31.01
C ILE A 237 -5.63 -4.09 32.49
N ILE A 238 -6.83 -4.55 32.81
CA ILE A 238 -7.34 -4.55 34.19
C ILE A 238 -6.44 -5.36 35.12
N ASN A 239 -6.09 -6.60 34.74
CA ASN A 239 -5.22 -7.45 35.54
C ASN A 239 -3.86 -6.77 35.79
N TYR A 240 -3.26 -6.19 34.75
CA TYR A 240 -2.01 -5.44 34.88
C TYR A 240 -2.14 -4.26 35.87
N ARG A 241 -3.23 -3.50 35.81
CA ARG A 241 -3.47 -2.39 36.75
C ARG A 241 -3.67 -2.88 38.17
N TYR A 242 -4.38 -3.98 38.39
CA TYR A 242 -4.52 -4.55 39.74
C TYR A 242 -3.21 -5.14 40.28
N ASP A 243 -2.36 -5.67 39.40
CA ASP A 243 -1.07 -6.23 39.78
C ASP A 243 -0.01 -5.16 40.08
N ASN A 244 -0.12 -3.97 39.49
CA ASN A 244 0.92 -2.94 39.63
C ASN A 244 0.47 -1.66 40.34
N ILE A 245 -0.79 -1.25 40.15
CA ILE A 245 -1.33 0.01 40.69
C ILE A 245 -2.24 -0.27 41.90
N PHE A 246 -3.17 -1.21 41.76
CA PHE A 246 -4.21 -1.51 42.77
C PHE A 246 -3.94 -2.80 43.56
N GLN A 247 -2.68 -3.04 43.93
CA GLN A 247 -2.26 -4.26 44.63
C GLN A 247 -2.97 -4.44 45.98
N LYS A 248 -3.29 -3.34 46.67
CA LYS A 248 -3.94 -3.40 47.98
C LYS A 248 -5.39 -3.87 47.82
N GLU A 249 -6.09 -3.30 46.88
CA GLU A 249 -7.46 -3.62 46.50
C GLU A 249 -7.55 -5.06 45.99
N LYS A 250 -6.62 -5.51 45.14
CA LYS A 250 -6.54 -6.92 44.69
C LYS A 250 -6.44 -7.87 45.89
N LYS A 251 -5.60 -7.55 46.88
CA LYS A 251 -5.45 -8.38 48.10
C LYS A 251 -6.71 -8.40 48.96
N GLU A 252 -7.44 -7.29 49.06
CA GLU A 252 -8.70 -7.24 49.80
C GLU A 252 -9.77 -8.10 49.13
N VAL A 253 -9.95 -7.96 47.81
CA VAL A 253 -10.89 -8.78 47.03
C VAL A 253 -10.53 -10.27 47.14
N THR A 254 -9.24 -10.60 47.02
CA THR A 254 -8.78 -12.00 47.08
C THR A 254 -9.11 -12.65 48.44
N LYS A 255 -8.98 -11.90 49.56
CA LYS A 255 -9.36 -12.40 50.89
C LYS A 255 -10.86 -12.66 51.02
N GLU A 256 -11.71 -11.84 50.41
CA GLU A 256 -13.15 -12.10 50.40
C GLU A 256 -13.48 -13.32 49.53
N LEU A 257 -12.81 -13.50 48.40
CA LEU A 257 -12.95 -14.69 47.56
C LEU A 257 -12.52 -15.97 48.28
N GLU A 258 -11.48 -15.94 49.10
CA GLU A 258 -11.07 -17.08 49.94
C GLU A 258 -12.19 -17.52 50.90
N LYS A 259 -12.89 -16.57 51.53
CA LYS A 259 -14.04 -16.87 52.39
C LYS A 259 -15.18 -17.51 51.59
N ILE A 260 -15.52 -16.92 50.45
CA ILE A 260 -16.57 -17.44 49.55
C ILE A 260 -16.23 -18.86 49.07
N ASN A 261 -14.99 -19.12 48.69
CA ASN A 261 -14.54 -20.46 48.29
C ASN A 261 -14.64 -21.46 49.43
N HIS A 262 -14.31 -21.07 50.67
CA HIS A 262 -14.47 -21.92 51.84
C HIS A 262 -15.93 -22.33 52.04
N ASP A 263 -16.83 -21.34 52.09
CA ASP A 263 -18.26 -21.56 52.32
C ASP A 263 -18.92 -22.38 51.19
N LEU A 264 -18.55 -22.13 49.93
CA LEU A 264 -19.03 -22.90 48.79
C LEU A 264 -18.48 -24.33 48.80
N THR A 265 -17.21 -24.51 49.12
CA THR A 265 -16.59 -25.85 49.21
C THR A 265 -17.24 -26.69 50.29
N GLU A 266 -17.55 -26.11 51.45
CA GLU A 266 -18.28 -26.80 52.51
C GLU A 266 -19.67 -27.26 52.04
N ASN A 267 -20.42 -26.38 51.37
CA ASN A 267 -21.74 -26.70 50.81
C ASN A 267 -21.67 -27.77 49.71
N ILE A 268 -20.73 -27.67 48.77
CA ILE A 268 -20.54 -28.65 47.69
C ILE A 268 -20.15 -30.01 48.28
N THR A 269 -19.27 -30.02 49.29
CA THR A 269 -18.84 -31.25 49.95
C THR A 269 -20.01 -31.98 50.57
N LYS A 270 -20.80 -31.25 51.36
CA LYS A 270 -21.96 -31.77 52.08
C LYS A 270 -23.07 -32.27 51.15
N ASN A 271 -23.35 -31.54 50.07
CA ASN A 271 -24.52 -31.82 49.24
C ASN A 271 -24.23 -32.73 48.03
N HIS A 272 -22.98 -32.77 47.55
CA HIS A 272 -22.62 -33.47 46.31
C HIS A 272 -21.48 -34.46 46.52
N THR A 273 -20.35 -34.02 47.10
CA THR A 273 -19.15 -34.85 47.20
C THR A 273 -19.40 -36.10 48.04
N ASP A 274 -20.07 -35.98 49.19
CA ASP A 274 -20.33 -37.14 50.04
C ASP A 274 -21.30 -38.15 49.40
N VAL A 275 -22.28 -37.68 48.63
CA VAL A 275 -23.20 -38.54 47.88
C VAL A 275 -22.45 -39.31 46.78
N ILE A 276 -21.65 -38.60 45.98
CA ILE A 276 -20.86 -39.19 44.90
C ILE A 276 -19.83 -40.18 45.47
N ARG A 277 -19.17 -39.81 46.56
CA ARG A 277 -18.24 -40.67 47.31
C ARG A 277 -18.93 -41.94 47.77
N ASN A 278 -20.15 -41.86 48.29
CA ASN A 278 -20.90 -43.04 48.72
C ASN A 278 -21.31 -43.95 47.56
N VAL A 279 -21.68 -43.39 46.41
CA VAL A 279 -21.97 -44.18 45.19
C VAL A 279 -20.71 -44.87 44.65
N LEU A 280 -19.58 -44.14 44.57
CA LEU A 280 -18.32 -44.70 44.08
C LEU A 280 -17.76 -45.79 45.02
N LYS A 281 -18.02 -45.68 46.32
CA LYS A 281 -17.70 -46.68 47.36
C LYS A 281 -18.31 -48.05 47.05
N GLU A 282 -19.52 -48.07 46.51
CA GLU A 282 -20.25 -49.30 46.17
C GLU A 282 -19.75 -49.92 44.84
N LEU A 283 -19.22 -49.10 43.94
CA LEU A 283 -18.86 -49.50 42.57
C LEU A 283 -17.37 -49.86 42.40
N ILE A 284 -16.47 -49.22 43.16
CA ILE A 284 -15.01 -49.33 42.94
C ILE A 284 -14.28 -49.33 44.30
N SER A 285 -13.22 -50.14 44.46
CA SER A 285 -12.41 -50.13 45.68
C SER A 285 -11.66 -48.79 45.82
N MET A 286 -11.99 -48.02 46.86
CA MET A 286 -11.51 -46.66 47.11
C MET A 286 -10.02 -46.51 47.38
N GLU A 287 -9.27 -47.60 47.54
CA GLU A 287 -7.82 -47.54 47.80
C GLU A 287 -6.99 -46.96 46.64
N ARG A 288 -7.59 -46.76 45.46
CA ARG A 288 -6.88 -46.27 44.26
C ARG A 288 -7.46 -44.99 43.63
N MET A 289 -8.68 -44.57 43.97
CA MET A 289 -9.28 -43.31 43.48
C MET A 289 -10.32 -42.77 44.46
N GLY A 290 -10.16 -41.50 44.86
CA GLY A 290 -11.14 -40.72 45.60
C GLY A 290 -11.56 -39.49 44.80
N VAL A 291 -12.77 -38.98 45.04
CA VAL A 291 -13.30 -37.75 44.42
C VAL A 291 -13.54 -36.72 45.51
N ASP A 292 -13.03 -35.53 45.28
CA ASP A 292 -13.25 -34.35 46.11
C ASP A 292 -13.55 -33.16 45.20
N LEU A 293 -14.63 -32.43 45.50
CA LEU A 293 -15.07 -31.27 44.75
C LEU A 293 -14.90 -30.04 45.63
N SER A 294 -14.25 -29.00 45.11
CA SER A 294 -14.05 -27.72 45.80
C SER A 294 -14.37 -26.55 44.87
N ALA A 295 -14.71 -25.43 45.49
CA ALA A 295 -14.87 -24.16 44.77
C ALA A 295 -13.50 -23.54 44.54
N ASP A 296 -13.29 -23.04 43.31
CA ASP A 296 -12.02 -22.44 42.90
C ASP A 296 -12.31 -21.15 42.11
N ILE A 297 -12.87 -20.16 42.82
CA ILE A 297 -13.10 -18.80 42.31
C ILE A 297 -11.84 -17.98 42.63
N THR A 298 -11.03 -17.69 41.61
CA THR A 298 -9.87 -16.81 41.72
C THR A 298 -10.21 -15.42 41.21
N PHE A 299 -9.39 -14.42 41.55
CA PHE A 299 -9.54 -13.06 41.00
C PHE A 299 -9.53 -13.06 39.47
N ASP A 300 -8.62 -13.82 38.84
CA ASP A 300 -8.52 -13.86 37.38
C ASP A 300 -9.73 -14.53 36.72
N LYS A 301 -10.28 -15.59 37.32
CA LYS A 301 -11.53 -16.22 36.85
C LYS A 301 -12.72 -15.28 37.04
N LEU A 302 -12.76 -14.56 38.16
CA LEU A 302 -13.79 -13.57 38.45
C LEU A 302 -13.80 -12.47 37.38
N MET A 303 -12.64 -11.87 37.09
CA MET A 303 -12.55 -10.77 36.13
C MET A 303 -12.85 -11.24 34.71
N ARG A 304 -12.33 -12.40 34.30
CA ARG A 304 -12.61 -12.96 32.97
C ARG A 304 -14.09 -13.27 32.74
N ASP A 305 -14.74 -13.88 33.72
CA ASP A 305 -16.07 -14.47 33.51
C ASP A 305 -17.22 -13.55 33.99
N LEU A 306 -16.94 -12.49 34.78
CA LEU A 306 -17.98 -11.56 35.30
C LEU A 306 -17.95 -10.15 34.71
N ILE A 307 -16.82 -9.65 34.20
CA ILE A 307 -16.79 -8.34 33.54
C ILE A 307 -17.30 -8.54 32.11
N LYS A 308 -18.54 -8.12 31.88
CA LYS A 308 -19.11 -8.03 30.54
C LYS A 308 -18.81 -6.67 29.95
N TYR A 309 -18.23 -6.67 28.76
CA TYR A 309 -18.11 -5.45 27.97
C TYR A 309 -19.41 -5.26 27.18
N GLU A 310 -20.10 -4.17 27.49
CA GLU A 310 -21.35 -3.77 26.87
C GLU A 310 -21.21 -2.32 26.40
N TYR A 311 -21.71 -2.03 25.21
CA TYR A 311 -21.75 -0.69 24.65
C TYR A 311 -23.07 -0.02 25.00
N ILE A 312 -23.06 1.30 25.19
CA ILE A 312 -24.29 2.07 25.39
C ILE A 312 -24.70 2.65 24.04
N GLU A 313 -25.81 2.18 23.48
CA GLU A 313 -26.47 2.74 22.29
C GLU A 313 -27.92 3.06 22.66
N ASP A 314 -28.35 4.31 22.46
CA ASP A 314 -29.70 4.78 22.83
C ASP A 314 -30.13 4.42 24.27
N ASP A 315 -29.23 4.61 25.24
CA ASP A 315 -29.39 4.24 26.66
C ASP A 315 -29.59 2.73 26.93
N ALA A 316 -29.34 1.87 25.93
CA ALA A 316 -29.37 0.42 26.06
C ALA A 316 -27.96 -0.18 26.05
N ASN A 317 -27.73 -1.17 26.92
CA ASN A 317 -26.50 -1.95 26.94
C ASN A 317 -26.57 -3.05 25.87
N ILE A 318 -25.69 -2.95 24.88
CA ILE A 318 -25.56 -3.92 23.79
C ILE A 318 -24.37 -4.85 24.07
N PRO A 319 -24.59 -6.18 24.09
CA PRO A 319 -23.51 -7.15 24.25
C PRO A 319 -22.44 -7.07 23.15
N GLU A 320 -21.17 -7.33 23.51
CA GLU A 320 -20.03 -7.26 22.57
C GLU A 320 -20.20 -8.10 21.28
N ASN A 321 -20.92 -9.22 21.33
CA ASN A 321 -21.12 -10.10 20.17
C ASN A 321 -22.18 -9.58 19.18
N GLN A 322 -22.92 -8.53 19.54
CA GLN A 322 -23.83 -7.82 18.64
C GLN A 322 -23.15 -6.63 17.95
N PHE A 323 -21.85 -6.42 18.23
CA PHE A 323 -21.10 -5.32 17.66
C PHE A 323 -20.74 -5.57 16.20
N GLY A 324 -20.73 -4.50 15.40
CA GLY A 324 -20.22 -4.58 14.04
C GLY A 324 -18.73 -4.89 14.04
N LEU A 325 -18.33 -5.96 13.33
CA LEU A 325 -16.95 -6.46 13.28
C LEU A 325 -15.89 -5.36 13.03
N GLY A 326 -16.23 -4.33 12.24
CA GLY A 326 -15.34 -3.21 11.96
C GLY A 326 -15.02 -2.34 13.19
N TYR A 327 -16.03 -2.03 14.02
CA TYR A 327 -15.78 -1.29 15.25
C TYR A 327 -15.07 -2.18 16.28
N THR A 328 -15.41 -3.47 16.36
CA THR A 328 -14.69 -4.43 17.20
C THR A 328 -13.21 -4.40 16.86
N ASN A 329 -12.87 -4.42 15.56
CA ASN A 329 -11.49 -4.38 15.11
C ASN A 329 -10.75 -3.10 15.58
N LEU A 330 -11.37 -1.93 15.40
CA LEU A 330 -10.77 -0.66 15.84
C LEU A 330 -10.52 -0.65 17.35
N VAL A 331 -11.51 -1.06 18.16
CA VAL A 331 -11.39 -1.09 19.62
C VAL A 331 -10.34 -2.11 20.06
N MET A 332 -10.23 -3.26 19.40
CA MET A 332 -9.19 -4.25 19.67
C MET A 332 -7.78 -3.70 19.40
N ILE A 333 -7.60 -2.95 18.31
CA ILE A 333 -6.32 -2.29 18.01
C ILE A 333 -5.99 -1.27 19.10
N ILE A 334 -6.94 -0.42 19.48
CA ILE A 334 -6.75 0.57 20.55
C ILE A 334 -6.43 -0.11 21.88
N ALA A 335 -7.15 -1.17 22.25
CA ALA A 335 -6.89 -1.92 23.48
C ALA A 335 -5.49 -2.55 23.49
N ALA A 336 -5.00 -3.05 22.35
CA ALA A 336 -3.64 -3.59 22.25
C ALA A 336 -2.57 -2.50 22.39
N ILE A 337 -2.78 -1.31 21.81
CA ILE A 337 -1.91 -0.15 22.00
C ILE A 337 -1.92 0.28 23.49
N MET A 338 -3.11 0.34 24.11
CA MET A 338 -3.26 0.66 25.53
C MET A 338 -2.49 -0.33 26.42
N ASP A 339 -2.67 -1.64 26.23
CA ASP A 339 -1.98 -2.69 26.98
C ASP A 339 -0.44 -2.55 26.85
N TYR A 340 0.04 -2.26 25.64
CA TYR A 340 1.45 -1.99 25.39
C TYR A 340 1.96 -0.76 26.18
N MET A 341 1.25 0.37 26.08
CA MET A 341 1.63 1.61 26.78
C MET A 341 1.56 1.48 28.31
N GLU A 342 0.64 0.67 28.85
CA GLU A 342 0.55 0.44 30.29
C GLU A 342 1.75 -0.34 30.83
N ARG A 343 2.22 -1.34 30.07
CA ARG A 343 3.41 -2.15 30.39
C ARG A 343 4.72 -1.39 30.22
N TYR A 344 4.70 -0.28 29.48
CA TYR A 344 5.88 0.52 29.26
C TYR A 344 6.45 1.08 30.59
N PRO A 345 7.74 0.85 30.90
CA PRO A 345 8.34 1.29 32.15
C PRO A 345 8.21 2.82 32.35
N ASP A 346 7.98 3.25 33.58
CA ASP A 346 7.92 4.69 33.95
C ASP A 346 9.31 5.36 33.99
N SER A 347 10.37 4.67 33.54
CA SER A 347 11.74 5.16 33.60
C SER A 347 12.08 6.09 32.44
N SER A 348 12.78 7.18 32.72
CA SER A 348 13.23 8.20 31.76
C SER A 348 14.29 7.75 30.73
N PHE A 349 14.67 6.46 30.72
CA PHE A 349 15.70 5.93 29.83
C PHE A 349 15.09 4.86 28.94
N ASN A 350 15.06 5.09 27.63
CA ASN A 350 14.73 4.04 26.70
C ASN A 350 15.95 3.13 26.49
N SER A 351 15.76 1.82 26.69
CA SER A 351 16.82 0.81 26.50
C SER A 351 16.59 -0.09 25.30
N LYS A 352 15.44 0.05 24.63
CA LYS A 352 15.05 -0.74 23.46
C LYS A 352 14.33 0.12 22.42
N ILE A 353 14.45 -0.27 21.15
CA ILE A 353 13.64 0.28 20.08
C ILE A 353 12.28 -0.42 20.14
N ASN A 354 11.22 0.37 20.25
CA ASN A 354 9.87 -0.14 20.43
C ASN A 354 9.10 -0.01 19.12
N LEU A 355 8.57 -1.13 18.63
CA LEU A 355 7.84 -1.21 17.37
C LEU A 355 6.42 -1.70 17.64
N ILE A 356 5.44 -0.99 17.11
CA ILE A 356 4.04 -1.44 17.08
C ILE A 356 3.66 -1.62 15.61
N SER A 357 3.34 -2.85 15.21
CA SER A 357 2.89 -3.12 13.85
C SER A 357 1.40 -3.44 13.82
N ILE A 358 0.63 -2.71 13.02
CA ILE A 358 -0.79 -2.95 12.77
C ILE A 358 -0.95 -3.51 11.35
N GLU A 359 -1.33 -4.79 11.25
CA GLU A 359 -1.49 -5.48 9.98
C GLU A 359 -2.94 -5.48 9.48
N GLU A 360 -3.15 -4.97 8.27
CA GLU A 360 -4.42 -4.99 7.51
C GLU A 360 -5.63 -4.52 8.35
N PRO A 361 -5.55 -3.33 9.00
CA PRO A 361 -6.61 -2.82 9.87
C PRO A 361 -7.94 -2.60 9.15
N GLU A 362 -7.96 -2.45 7.82
CA GLU A 362 -9.18 -2.31 7.02
C GLU A 362 -10.11 -3.53 7.07
N THR A 363 -9.62 -4.68 7.53
CA THR A 363 -10.43 -5.91 7.60
C THR A 363 -11.68 -5.67 8.43
N PHE A 364 -12.85 -5.95 7.85
CA PHE A 364 -14.19 -5.72 8.42
C PHE A 364 -14.59 -4.25 8.65
N MET A 365 -13.71 -3.27 8.40
CA MET A 365 -14.03 -1.85 8.56
C MET A 365 -14.77 -1.29 7.35
N HIS A 366 -15.74 -0.42 7.60
CA HIS A 366 -16.41 0.35 6.55
C HIS A 366 -15.42 1.37 5.93
N PRO A 367 -15.48 1.68 4.61
CA PRO A 367 -14.53 2.59 3.96
C PRO A 367 -14.34 3.95 4.68
N GLN A 368 -15.43 4.55 5.14
CA GLN A 368 -15.40 5.83 5.88
C GLN A 368 -14.68 5.70 7.23
N MET A 369 -14.73 4.53 7.88
CA MET A 369 -13.96 4.28 9.10
C MET A 369 -12.46 4.12 8.78
N GLN A 370 -12.14 3.53 7.62
CA GLN A 370 -10.76 3.40 7.14
C GLN A 370 -10.13 4.78 6.85
N GLU A 371 -10.90 5.71 6.27
CA GLU A 371 -10.45 7.09 6.03
C GLU A 371 -10.17 7.87 7.32
N LEU A 372 -10.80 7.51 8.44
CA LEU A 372 -10.58 8.12 9.75
C LEU A 372 -9.59 7.32 10.61
N PHE A 373 -9.09 6.18 10.12
CA PHE A 373 -8.34 5.23 10.94
C PHE A 373 -7.09 5.84 11.58
N ILE A 374 -6.22 6.46 10.77
CA ILE A 374 -4.96 7.04 11.27
C ILE A 374 -5.26 8.16 12.27
N LYS A 375 -6.25 9.01 11.97
CA LYS A 375 -6.69 10.06 12.89
C LYS A 375 -7.16 9.50 14.23
N ASN A 376 -7.99 8.45 14.23
CA ASN A 376 -8.50 7.83 15.45
C ASN A 376 -7.37 7.22 16.30
N ILE A 377 -6.37 6.60 15.66
CA ILE A 377 -5.20 6.05 16.35
C ILE A 377 -4.36 7.17 16.98
N ASN A 378 -4.15 8.27 16.26
CA ASN A 378 -3.45 9.44 16.79
C ASN A 378 -4.14 10.02 18.02
N GLU A 379 -5.46 10.23 17.94
CA GLU A 379 -6.25 10.76 19.05
C GLU A 379 -6.20 9.83 20.26
N ALA A 380 -6.31 8.51 20.05
CA ALA A 380 -6.20 7.53 21.12
C ALA A 380 -4.82 7.58 21.81
N ILE A 381 -3.74 7.63 21.04
CA ILE A 381 -2.38 7.69 21.58
C ILE A 381 -2.14 9.00 22.32
N HIS A 382 -2.57 10.15 21.76
CA HIS A 382 -2.48 11.45 22.42
C HIS A 382 -3.15 11.41 23.81
N VAL A 383 -4.40 10.94 23.89
CA VAL A 383 -5.14 10.85 25.17
C VAL A 383 -4.40 9.97 26.19
N LEU A 384 -3.80 8.87 25.74
CA LEU A 384 -3.05 7.96 26.61
C LEU A 384 -1.75 8.60 27.12
N LEU A 385 -1.03 9.35 26.28
CA LEU A 385 0.22 10.04 26.65
C LEU A 385 -0.03 11.22 27.60
N SER A 386 -1.00 12.10 27.30
CA SER A 386 -1.32 13.27 28.12
C SER A 386 -1.73 12.90 29.54
N SER A 387 -2.27 11.69 29.73
CA SER A 387 -2.74 11.23 31.05
C SER A 387 -1.63 10.76 32.00
N LYS A 388 -0.42 10.45 31.52
CA LYS A 388 0.60 9.73 32.33
C LYS A 388 2.01 10.33 32.36
N ASN A 389 2.29 11.48 31.73
CA ASN A 389 3.66 12.07 31.65
C ASN A 389 4.73 11.01 31.26
N LYS A 390 4.38 10.07 30.38
CA LYS A 390 5.30 9.05 29.88
C LYS A 390 5.87 9.49 28.55
N ASP A 391 7.18 9.44 28.42
CA ASP A 391 7.89 9.59 27.16
C ASP A 391 7.91 8.22 26.44
N VAL A 392 6.80 7.88 25.79
CA VAL A 392 6.68 6.60 25.06
C VAL A 392 7.24 6.80 23.66
N ASN A 393 8.47 6.34 23.47
CA ASN A 393 9.19 6.41 22.20
C ASN A 393 8.92 5.11 21.41
N SER A 394 7.87 5.08 20.58
CA SER A 394 7.45 3.90 19.79
C SER A 394 7.27 4.23 18.31
N GLN A 395 7.81 3.39 17.42
CA GLN A 395 7.58 3.50 15.98
C GLN A 395 6.32 2.72 15.60
N ILE A 396 5.39 3.37 14.91
CA ILE A 396 4.17 2.72 14.43
C ILE A 396 4.36 2.35 12.96
N ILE A 397 4.11 1.08 12.66
CA ILE A 397 4.14 0.51 11.33
C ILE A 397 2.74 0.03 10.98
N ILE A 398 2.14 0.60 9.93
CA ILE A 398 0.83 0.15 9.44
C ILE A 398 1.04 -0.51 8.09
N THR A 399 0.56 -1.73 7.91
CA THR A 399 0.52 -2.36 6.59
C THR A 399 -0.91 -2.39 6.07
N THR A 400 -1.14 -1.93 4.84
CA THR A 400 -2.51 -1.85 4.27
C THR A 400 -2.53 -2.11 2.76
N HIS A 401 -3.62 -2.69 2.28
CA HIS A 401 -4.03 -2.72 0.87
C HIS A 401 -5.18 -1.76 0.54
N SER A 402 -5.61 -0.95 1.51
CA SER A 402 -6.72 -0.01 1.36
C SER A 402 -6.26 1.35 0.85
N SER A 403 -6.84 1.75 -0.28
CA SER A 403 -6.72 3.11 -0.80
C SER A 403 -7.29 4.14 0.16
N HIS A 404 -8.30 3.80 0.97
CA HIS A 404 -8.90 4.70 1.96
C HIS A 404 -7.97 5.00 3.14
N ILE A 405 -7.18 4.02 3.61
CA ILE A 405 -6.18 4.23 4.69
C ILE A 405 -5.00 5.05 4.17
N LEU A 406 -4.52 4.75 2.97
CA LEU A 406 -3.54 5.60 2.29
C LEU A 406 -4.06 7.03 2.13
N ASN A 407 -5.33 7.16 1.75
CA ASN A 407 -5.96 8.46 1.64
C ASN A 407 -5.95 9.19 2.98
N SER A 408 -6.28 8.52 4.10
CA SER A 408 -6.20 9.08 5.45
C SER A 408 -4.84 9.71 5.75
N LYS A 409 -3.73 9.04 5.41
CA LYS A 409 -2.36 9.52 5.61
C LYS A 409 -2.07 10.77 4.78
N ILE A 410 -2.41 10.73 3.49
CA ILE A 410 -2.19 11.86 2.57
C ILE A 410 -3.11 13.03 2.93
N HIS A 411 -4.35 12.76 3.37
CA HIS A 411 -5.34 13.77 3.76
C HIS A 411 -4.93 14.55 5.00
N SER A 412 -4.52 13.84 6.06
CA SER A 412 -4.25 14.44 7.37
C SER A 412 -3.00 15.31 7.36
N ASN A 413 -1.96 14.91 6.60
CA ASN A 413 -0.64 15.54 6.67
C ASN A 413 -0.18 16.17 5.35
N ASN A 414 -0.98 16.09 4.27
CA ASN A 414 -0.69 16.67 2.96
C ASN A 414 0.75 16.35 2.46
N THR A 415 1.18 15.11 2.65
CA THR A 415 2.56 14.65 2.42
C THR A 415 2.60 13.20 1.93
N PHE A 416 3.65 12.85 1.17
CA PHE A 416 4.00 11.49 0.77
C PHE A 416 5.10 10.88 1.64
N ASN A 417 5.57 11.60 2.67
CA ASN A 417 6.62 11.12 3.55
C ASN A 417 6.18 9.85 4.31
N ASN A 418 7.15 8.97 4.54
CA ASN A 418 7.01 7.75 5.35
C ASN A 418 6.03 6.73 4.74
N ILE A 419 5.90 6.73 3.42
CA ILE A 419 5.12 5.74 2.67
C ILE A 419 6.08 4.79 1.97
N CYS A 420 6.10 3.53 2.40
CA CYS A 420 6.83 2.46 1.72
C CYS A 420 5.90 1.76 0.74
N TYR A 421 6.13 1.96 -0.56
CA TYR A 421 5.35 1.32 -1.61
C TYR A 421 5.98 0.00 -2.06
N LEU A 422 5.24 -1.09 -1.93
CA LEU A 422 5.62 -2.41 -2.43
C LEU A 422 4.97 -2.70 -3.78
N TYR A 423 5.81 -3.05 -4.74
CA TYR A 423 5.41 -3.45 -6.08
C TYR A 423 6.15 -4.70 -6.54
N GLU A 424 5.71 -5.26 -7.67
CA GLU A 424 6.35 -6.41 -8.28
C GLU A 424 7.35 -5.95 -9.35
N ASP A 425 8.62 -6.32 -9.21
CA ASP A 425 9.67 -6.10 -10.20
C ASP A 425 10.32 -7.44 -10.57
N LYS A 426 10.29 -7.79 -11.87
CA LYS A 426 10.75 -9.10 -12.38
C LYS A 426 10.19 -10.29 -11.57
N ARG A 427 8.93 -10.17 -11.14
CA ARG A 427 8.19 -11.10 -10.27
C ARG A 427 8.66 -11.21 -8.82
N ASN A 428 9.68 -10.46 -8.40
CA ASN A 428 10.10 -10.32 -7.00
C ASN A 428 9.41 -9.11 -6.37
N ALA A 429 9.36 -9.07 -5.03
CA ALA A 429 8.93 -7.88 -4.31
C ALA A 429 10.04 -6.82 -4.36
N ALA A 430 9.65 -5.59 -4.70
CA ALA A 430 10.49 -4.40 -4.69
C ALA A 430 9.85 -3.32 -3.82
N VAL A 431 10.69 -2.45 -3.27
CA VAL A 431 10.31 -1.34 -2.38
C VAL A 431 10.67 -0.02 -3.04
N ALA A 432 9.73 0.93 -3.02
CA ALA A 432 9.96 2.34 -3.27
C ALA A 432 9.61 3.14 -2.01
N ASN A 433 10.61 3.74 -1.38
CA ASN A 433 10.41 4.62 -0.22
C ASN A 433 10.00 6.01 -0.73
N LEU A 434 8.72 6.34 -0.63
CA LEU A 434 8.18 7.60 -1.13
C LEU A 434 8.39 8.72 -0.12
N ASN A 435 8.68 9.91 -0.65
CA ASN A 435 8.70 11.17 0.08
C ASN A 435 8.38 12.31 -0.90
N ASN A 436 8.08 13.50 -0.37
CA ASN A 436 7.71 14.66 -1.18
C ASN A 436 8.75 14.98 -2.27
N LYS A 437 10.05 14.93 -1.94
CA LYS A 437 11.13 15.26 -2.88
C LYS A 437 11.20 14.32 -4.08
N ILE A 438 10.88 13.03 -3.89
CA ILE A 438 10.89 12.02 -4.95
C ILE A 438 9.69 12.21 -5.89
N VAL A 439 8.51 12.50 -5.35
CA VAL A 439 7.26 12.53 -6.14
C VAL A 439 6.89 13.92 -6.67
N MET A 440 7.49 14.98 -6.15
CA MET A 440 7.24 16.35 -6.56
C MET A 440 7.47 16.51 -8.07
N PRO A 441 6.59 17.19 -8.84
CA PRO A 441 6.69 17.28 -10.29
C PRO A 441 8.04 17.75 -10.82
N ASN A 442 8.67 18.71 -10.14
CA ASN A 442 9.95 19.30 -10.52
C ASN A 442 10.92 19.26 -9.33
N GLU A 443 12.19 18.97 -9.57
CA GLU A 443 13.23 18.90 -8.52
C GLU A 443 13.56 20.26 -7.91
N HIS A 444 13.29 21.34 -8.63
CA HIS A 444 13.62 22.71 -8.21
C HIS A 444 12.45 23.46 -7.56
N GLU A 445 11.27 22.84 -7.49
CA GLU A 445 10.10 23.41 -6.82
C GLU A 445 10.18 23.18 -5.30
N ASP A 446 9.39 23.94 -4.55
CA ASP A 446 9.17 23.72 -3.13
C ASP A 446 7.86 22.93 -2.89
N GLU A 447 7.67 22.49 -1.65
CA GLU A 447 6.47 21.74 -1.25
C GLU A 447 5.18 22.58 -1.30
N GLU A 448 5.31 23.90 -1.46
CA GLU A 448 4.22 24.85 -1.55
C GLU A 448 3.81 25.19 -2.98
N SER A 449 4.52 24.69 -3.98
CA SER A 449 4.22 24.87 -5.40
C SER A 449 2.77 24.48 -5.73
N GLU A 450 2.13 25.28 -6.59
CA GLU A 450 0.75 25.02 -7.04
C GLU A 450 0.63 23.65 -7.74
N ALA A 451 1.66 23.28 -8.50
CA ALA A 451 1.78 21.99 -9.19
C ALA A 451 1.74 20.81 -8.20
N PHE A 452 2.53 20.88 -7.13
CA PHE A 452 2.54 19.81 -6.14
C PHE A 452 1.26 19.79 -5.28
N LYS A 453 0.72 20.97 -4.92
CA LYS A 453 -0.60 21.09 -4.27
C LYS A 453 -1.71 20.46 -5.11
N PHE A 454 -1.69 20.66 -6.44
CA PHE A 454 -2.63 20.02 -7.35
C PHE A 454 -2.44 18.50 -7.37
N LEU A 455 -1.21 18.01 -7.53
CA LEU A 455 -0.91 16.56 -7.53
C LEU A 455 -1.44 15.89 -6.25
N LYS A 456 -1.12 16.46 -5.08
CA LYS A 456 -1.59 15.98 -3.77
C LYS A 456 -3.11 15.94 -3.69
N LYS A 457 -3.79 17.03 -4.08
CA LYS A 457 -5.26 17.10 -4.10
C LYS A 457 -5.89 16.11 -5.08
N HIS A 458 -5.30 15.92 -6.26
CA HIS A 458 -5.90 15.03 -7.25
C HIS A 458 -5.74 13.56 -6.85
N ILE A 459 -4.58 13.18 -6.29
CA ILE A 459 -4.38 11.85 -5.69
C ILE A 459 -5.36 11.62 -4.55
N LYS A 460 -5.50 12.62 -3.68
CA LYS A 460 -6.44 12.65 -2.56
C LYS A 460 -7.90 12.35 -2.96
N TYR A 461 -8.38 12.89 -4.07
CA TYR A 461 -9.81 12.77 -4.43
C TYR A 461 -10.14 11.72 -5.48
N LYS A 462 -9.19 11.35 -6.34
CA LYS A 462 -9.49 10.57 -7.54
C LYS A 462 -8.51 9.44 -7.86
N VAL A 463 -7.28 9.47 -7.33
CA VAL A 463 -6.18 8.65 -7.88
C VAL A 463 -5.50 7.77 -6.82
N SER A 464 -6.03 7.65 -5.60
CA SER A 464 -5.42 6.79 -4.55
C SER A 464 -5.41 5.30 -4.90
N GLU A 465 -6.29 4.86 -5.81
CA GLU A 465 -6.29 3.49 -6.35
C GLU A 465 -5.02 3.17 -7.16
N LEU A 466 -4.32 4.18 -7.70
CA LEU A 466 -3.11 4.04 -8.49
C LEU A 466 -2.05 3.16 -7.82
N PHE A 467 -1.92 3.27 -6.49
CA PHE A 467 -0.95 2.52 -5.71
C PHE A 467 -1.29 1.02 -5.63
N PHE A 468 -2.46 0.60 -6.07
CA PHE A 468 -2.91 -0.80 -6.02
C PHE A 468 -3.19 -1.38 -7.41
N SER A 469 -2.92 -0.63 -8.49
CA SER A 469 -3.17 -1.01 -9.88
C SER A 469 -2.02 -1.80 -10.52
N ASP A 470 -2.32 -2.74 -11.41
CA ASP A 470 -1.36 -3.43 -12.30
C ASP A 470 -0.75 -2.48 -13.32
N ALA A 471 -1.56 -1.61 -13.88
CA ALA A 471 -1.16 -0.51 -14.74
C ALA A 471 -2.15 0.65 -14.56
N ALA A 472 -1.77 1.85 -15.03
CA ALA A 472 -2.67 2.99 -15.04
C ALA A 472 -2.78 3.64 -16.41
N ILE A 473 -3.93 4.23 -16.69
CA ILE A 473 -4.18 5.02 -17.89
C ILE A 473 -4.63 6.41 -17.46
N PHE A 474 -3.84 7.43 -17.78
CA PHE A 474 -4.24 8.82 -17.61
C PHE A 474 -4.82 9.34 -18.91
N VAL A 475 -6.04 9.86 -18.84
CA VAL A 475 -6.75 10.40 -20.01
C VAL A 475 -7.03 11.87 -19.80
N GLU A 476 -6.87 12.66 -20.86
CA GLU A 476 -7.10 14.10 -20.80
C GLU A 476 -8.59 14.47 -20.64
N GLY A 477 -9.46 13.75 -21.34
CA GLY A 477 -10.89 14.08 -21.46
C GLY A 477 -11.85 13.03 -20.91
N PHE A 478 -13.10 13.47 -20.75
CA PHE A 478 -14.21 12.61 -20.30
C PHE A 478 -14.62 11.55 -21.34
N ALA A 479 -14.38 11.81 -22.63
CA ALA A 479 -14.82 10.89 -23.67
C ALA A 479 -14.02 9.58 -23.64
N GLU A 480 -12.71 9.72 -23.47
CA GLU A 480 -11.74 8.63 -23.31
C GLU A 480 -12.02 7.85 -22.03
N ASP A 481 -12.20 8.57 -20.90
CA ASP A 481 -12.52 8.00 -19.58
C ASP A 481 -13.75 7.09 -19.62
N MET A 482 -14.77 7.48 -20.39
CA MET A 482 -16.02 6.72 -20.50
C MET A 482 -15.94 5.55 -21.50
N ILE A 483 -15.14 5.67 -22.56
CA ILE A 483 -15.14 4.73 -23.68
C ILE A 483 -14.05 3.67 -23.54
N ILE A 484 -12.85 4.02 -23.07
CA ILE A 484 -11.72 3.08 -22.93
C ILE A 484 -12.04 1.85 -22.05
N PRO A 485 -12.73 1.96 -20.90
CA PRO A 485 -13.05 0.80 -20.07
C PRO A 485 -13.76 -0.32 -20.85
N TYR A 486 -14.67 0.05 -21.75
CA TYR A 486 -15.40 -0.90 -22.59
C TYR A 486 -14.47 -1.74 -23.48
N TYR A 487 -13.46 -1.10 -24.09
CA TYR A 487 -12.53 -1.81 -24.97
C TYR A 487 -11.56 -2.67 -24.17
N ILE A 488 -11.13 -2.24 -22.99
CA ILE A 488 -10.27 -3.04 -22.10
C ILE A 488 -10.98 -4.34 -21.69
N GLU A 489 -12.28 -4.28 -21.38
CA GLU A 489 -13.07 -5.46 -21.03
C GLU A 489 -13.09 -6.51 -22.16
N LYS A 490 -13.03 -6.06 -23.42
CA LYS A 490 -13.00 -6.93 -24.60
C LYS A 490 -11.62 -7.51 -24.89
N MET A 491 -10.54 -6.88 -24.44
CA MET A 491 -9.17 -7.35 -24.67
C MET A 491 -8.81 -8.49 -23.71
N GLU A 492 -8.55 -9.69 -24.25
CA GLU A 492 -8.31 -10.89 -23.44
C GLU A 492 -7.14 -10.76 -22.47
N GLY A 493 -6.05 -10.11 -22.89
CA GLY A 493 -4.87 -9.93 -22.08
C GLY A 493 -4.92 -8.75 -21.13
N LEU A 494 -5.92 -7.87 -21.20
CA LEU A 494 -6.08 -6.74 -20.26
C LEU A 494 -7.20 -6.96 -19.24
N ARG A 495 -8.30 -7.62 -19.62
CA ARG A 495 -9.49 -7.78 -18.75
C ARG A 495 -9.27 -8.53 -17.42
N LYS A 496 -8.12 -9.20 -17.27
CA LYS A 496 -7.74 -9.94 -16.05
C LYS A 496 -6.85 -9.14 -15.11
N HIS A 497 -6.38 -7.97 -15.54
CA HIS A 497 -5.50 -7.11 -14.77
C HIS A 497 -6.27 -5.96 -14.14
N TYR A 498 -5.78 -5.48 -13.01
CA TYR A 498 -6.35 -4.35 -12.28
C TYR A 498 -5.84 -3.04 -12.87
N ILE A 499 -6.41 -2.61 -14.00
CA ILE A 499 -6.03 -1.37 -14.69
C ILE A 499 -6.92 -0.23 -14.19
N SER A 500 -6.31 0.83 -13.66
CA SER A 500 -7.05 2.02 -13.24
C SER A 500 -6.98 3.11 -14.30
N ILE A 501 -8.12 3.70 -14.64
CA ILE A 501 -8.22 4.80 -15.60
C ILE A 501 -8.55 6.07 -14.82
N PHE A 502 -7.79 7.13 -15.06
CA PHE A 502 -7.99 8.41 -14.38
C PHE A 502 -8.05 9.56 -15.37
N ASN A 503 -9.14 10.30 -15.31
CA ASN A 503 -9.29 11.54 -16.03
C ASN A 503 -8.57 12.70 -15.32
N ILE A 504 -7.51 13.21 -15.94
CA ILE A 504 -6.68 14.32 -15.44
C ILE A 504 -7.21 15.71 -15.82
N ASN A 505 -8.32 15.79 -16.56
CA ASN A 505 -9.07 17.00 -16.93
C ASN A 505 -8.18 18.13 -17.48
N GLY A 506 -7.39 17.80 -18.51
CA GLY A 506 -6.47 18.71 -19.19
C GLY A 506 -5.06 18.13 -19.34
N ALA A 507 -4.17 18.89 -19.98
CA ALA A 507 -2.80 18.53 -20.29
C ALA A 507 -1.86 18.54 -19.06
N HIS A 508 -2.27 17.92 -17.95
CA HIS A 508 -1.57 17.89 -16.65
C HIS A 508 -0.83 16.56 -16.38
N GLY A 509 -0.68 15.70 -17.38
CA GLY A 509 -0.04 14.39 -17.24
C GLY A 509 1.41 14.47 -16.79
N PHE A 510 2.13 15.53 -17.17
CA PHE A 510 3.51 15.77 -16.75
C PHE A 510 3.69 15.83 -15.22
N LEU A 511 2.67 16.30 -14.49
CA LEU A 511 2.72 16.40 -13.02
C LEU A 511 2.92 15.04 -12.34
N TYR A 512 2.58 13.96 -13.02
CA TYR A 512 2.67 12.60 -12.49
C TYR A 512 3.99 11.92 -12.81
N LYS A 513 4.81 12.46 -13.70
CA LYS A 513 6.00 11.79 -14.24
C LYS A 513 6.89 11.18 -13.16
N ARG A 514 7.30 11.99 -12.17
CA ARG A 514 8.18 11.53 -11.09
C ARG A 514 7.51 10.54 -10.14
N LEU A 515 6.20 10.67 -9.92
CA LEU A 515 5.42 9.67 -9.18
C LEU A 515 5.36 8.34 -9.95
N ILE A 516 5.07 8.37 -11.25
CA ILE A 516 5.02 7.18 -12.10
C ILE A 516 6.37 6.45 -12.07
N GLU A 517 7.47 7.18 -12.27
CA GLU A 517 8.84 6.65 -12.21
C GLU A 517 9.10 5.99 -10.84
N ALA A 518 8.66 6.62 -9.74
CA ALA A 518 8.80 6.07 -8.39
C ALA A 518 7.96 4.80 -8.14
N LEU A 519 6.74 4.70 -8.72
CA LEU A 519 5.88 3.53 -8.58
C LEU A 519 6.33 2.35 -9.44
N GLY A 520 7.01 2.58 -10.56
CA GLY A 520 7.51 1.51 -11.42
C GLY A 520 6.44 0.66 -12.15
N ILE A 521 5.14 0.96 -11.96
CA ILE A 521 4.04 0.30 -12.69
C ILE A 521 3.93 0.88 -14.12
N PRO A 522 3.47 0.11 -15.13
CA PRO A 522 3.22 0.64 -16.46
C PRO A 522 2.12 1.70 -16.45
N VAL A 523 2.40 2.88 -17.03
CA VAL A 523 1.43 3.97 -17.15
C VAL A 523 1.34 4.48 -18.58
N LEU A 524 0.13 4.52 -19.11
CA LEU A 524 -0.20 5.10 -20.41
C LEU A 524 -0.84 6.48 -20.19
N ILE A 525 -0.25 7.53 -20.77
CA ILE A 525 -0.87 8.85 -20.84
C ILE A 525 -1.45 9.02 -22.24
N ILE A 526 -2.76 9.25 -22.34
CA ILE A 526 -3.48 9.60 -23.55
C ILE A 526 -3.85 11.08 -23.48
N THR A 527 -3.29 11.87 -24.39
CA THR A 527 -3.47 13.33 -24.42
C THR A 527 -3.70 13.82 -25.84
N ASP A 528 -4.36 14.96 -25.97
CA ASP A 528 -4.60 15.65 -27.22
C ASP A 528 -3.31 16.31 -27.73
N LEU A 529 -3.13 16.34 -29.05
CA LEU A 529 -1.95 16.91 -29.69
C LEU A 529 -1.94 18.45 -29.61
N ASP A 530 -3.10 19.08 -29.40
CA ASP A 530 -3.30 20.53 -29.29
C ASP A 530 -2.43 21.36 -30.23
N ILE A 531 -2.74 21.31 -31.52
CA ILE A 531 -1.94 22.02 -32.52
C ILE A 531 -2.27 23.52 -32.48
N LYS A 532 -1.23 24.34 -32.30
CA LYS A 532 -1.33 25.80 -32.41
C LYS A 532 -1.81 26.18 -33.82
N ARG A 533 -2.97 26.83 -33.88
CA ARG A 533 -3.52 27.39 -35.13
C ARG A 533 -3.37 28.90 -35.09
N ASN A 534 -2.97 29.49 -36.21
CA ASN A 534 -3.04 30.95 -36.36
C ASN A 534 -4.51 31.35 -36.24
N GLU A 535 -4.81 32.40 -35.46
CA GLU A 535 -6.16 32.94 -35.34
C GLU A 535 -6.77 33.12 -36.74
N GLU A 536 -8.03 32.68 -36.87
CA GLU A 536 -8.90 32.74 -38.04
C GLU A 536 -8.36 33.67 -39.15
N SER A 537 -7.89 33.11 -40.27
CA SER A 537 -7.69 33.91 -41.48
C SER A 537 -9.07 34.42 -41.93
N ASP A 538 -9.41 35.62 -41.45
CA ASP A 538 -10.53 36.45 -41.87
C ASP A 538 -10.36 36.77 -43.38
N GLU A 539 -10.69 35.83 -44.26
CA GLU A 539 -10.91 36.16 -45.66
C GLU A 539 -12.24 36.89 -45.77
N ALA A 540 -12.13 38.21 -45.81
CA ALA A 540 -13.25 39.13 -45.99
C ALA A 540 -13.82 38.99 -47.41
N ASP A 541 -14.77 38.08 -47.60
CA ASP A 541 -15.58 38.09 -48.81
C ASP A 541 -16.83 38.95 -48.61
N LYS A 542 -16.92 40.00 -49.43
CA LYS A 542 -17.96 41.03 -49.38
C LYS A 542 -19.24 40.52 -50.04
N GLN A 543 -20.10 39.85 -49.28
CA GLN A 543 -21.56 39.99 -49.41
C GLN A 543 -22.29 39.28 -48.26
N GLU A 544 -23.12 40.05 -47.55
CA GLU A 544 -24.11 39.61 -46.55
C GLU A 544 -23.62 38.91 -45.26
N GLY A 545 -22.96 39.68 -44.39
CA GLY A 545 -23.35 39.79 -42.97
C GLY A 545 -23.31 38.57 -42.03
N LYS A 546 -22.82 37.40 -42.44
CA LYS A 546 -22.45 36.29 -41.55
C LYS A 546 -21.06 35.80 -41.90
N LYS A 547 -20.10 36.02 -41.00
CA LYS A 547 -18.73 35.49 -41.10
C LYS A 547 -18.77 33.99 -41.35
N ALA A 548 -18.29 33.53 -42.51
CA ALA A 548 -18.09 32.10 -42.76
C ALA A 548 -16.83 31.66 -42.01
N LYS A 549 -16.97 30.89 -40.93
CA LYS A 549 -15.82 30.24 -40.30
C LYS A 549 -15.30 29.15 -41.23
N THR A 550 -14.06 29.28 -41.70
CA THR A 550 -13.37 28.25 -42.47
C THR A 550 -12.83 27.18 -41.52
N TYR A 551 -13.20 25.91 -41.74
CA TYR A 551 -12.75 24.78 -40.92
C TYR A 551 -11.65 24.03 -41.67
N GLU A 552 -10.45 24.61 -41.76
CA GLU A 552 -9.33 23.96 -42.45
C GLU A 552 -8.81 22.74 -41.67
N GLN A 553 -8.69 21.61 -42.37
CA GLN A 553 -8.08 20.39 -41.84
C GLN A 553 -6.57 20.46 -41.93
N ILE A 554 -5.90 19.73 -41.03
CA ILE A 554 -4.45 19.66 -40.99
C ILE A 554 -4.00 18.40 -41.70
N SER A 555 -3.33 18.54 -42.85
CA SER A 555 -2.75 17.44 -43.62
C SER A 555 -1.22 17.40 -43.56
N CYS A 556 -0.58 18.41 -42.94
CA CYS A 556 0.86 18.49 -42.77
C CYS A 556 1.23 19.13 -41.42
N LEU A 557 2.27 18.59 -40.78
CA LEU A 557 2.80 19.03 -39.49
C LEU A 557 4.03 19.95 -39.60
N ALA A 558 4.50 20.26 -40.82
CA ALA A 558 5.63 21.16 -41.03
C ALA A 558 5.34 22.54 -40.42
N ASP A 559 6.33 23.08 -39.69
CA ASP A 559 6.28 24.38 -39.00
C ASP A 559 5.13 24.54 -37.98
N LYS A 560 4.59 23.43 -37.44
CA LYS A 560 3.55 23.45 -36.42
C LYS A 560 4.09 23.14 -35.02
N GLU A 561 3.53 23.84 -34.03
CA GLU A 561 3.85 23.67 -32.61
C GLU A 561 2.65 23.11 -31.86
N THR A 562 2.89 22.26 -30.86
CA THR A 562 1.87 21.84 -29.89
C THR A 562 1.80 22.87 -28.75
N THR A 563 0.60 23.09 -28.21
CA THR A 563 0.40 23.83 -26.95
C THR A 563 0.20 22.91 -25.75
N ASN A 564 0.27 21.58 -25.93
CA ASN A 564 0.08 20.62 -24.87
C ASN A 564 1.30 20.58 -23.94
N ALA A 565 1.12 21.04 -22.70
CA ALA A 565 2.20 21.12 -21.71
C ALA A 565 2.80 19.74 -21.38
N THR A 566 2.00 18.67 -21.42
CA THR A 566 2.46 17.30 -21.13
C THR A 566 3.42 16.80 -22.21
N ILE A 567 3.10 17.03 -23.49
CA ILE A 567 3.98 16.67 -24.61
C ILE A 567 5.28 17.49 -24.53
N ILE A 568 5.18 18.80 -24.29
CA ILE A 568 6.35 19.70 -24.24
C ILE A 568 7.30 19.30 -23.11
N ASP A 569 6.79 19.03 -21.90
CA ASP A 569 7.60 18.66 -20.74
C ASP A 569 8.29 17.30 -20.94
N ILE A 570 7.53 16.29 -21.37
CA ILE A 570 8.05 14.92 -21.50
C ILE A 570 9.00 14.83 -22.70
N TYR A 571 8.71 15.48 -23.83
CA TYR A 571 9.58 15.43 -25.02
C TYR A 571 10.74 16.44 -24.98
N GLY A 572 10.51 17.63 -24.41
CA GLY A 572 11.46 18.74 -24.34
C GLY A 572 11.41 19.71 -25.52
N LYS A 573 10.50 19.54 -26.49
CA LYS A 573 10.32 20.45 -27.64
C LYS A 573 8.84 20.61 -27.99
N ALA A 574 8.48 21.79 -28.49
CA ALA A 574 7.11 22.09 -28.96
C ALA A 574 6.89 21.78 -30.45
N GLU A 575 7.96 21.66 -31.25
CA GLU A 575 7.87 21.45 -32.70
C GLU A 575 7.36 20.04 -33.02
N ILE A 576 6.15 19.93 -33.59
CA ILE A 576 5.44 18.65 -33.80
C ILE A 576 6.12 17.79 -34.87
N SER A 577 6.69 18.43 -35.90
CA SER A 577 7.40 17.75 -37.00
C SER A 577 8.53 16.83 -36.51
N ALA A 578 9.11 17.16 -35.36
CA ALA A 578 10.21 16.45 -34.74
C ALA A 578 9.77 15.43 -33.70
N ILE A 579 8.48 15.39 -33.32
CA ILE A 579 7.97 14.47 -32.29
C ILE A 579 7.76 13.08 -32.92
N PRO A 580 8.19 11.98 -32.28
CA PRO A 580 7.92 10.62 -32.76
C PRO A 580 6.40 10.31 -32.78
N VAL A 581 6.00 9.12 -33.22
CA VAL A 581 4.57 8.71 -33.22
C VAL A 581 4.03 8.47 -31.81
N HIS A 582 4.91 8.13 -30.88
CA HIS A 582 4.65 7.99 -29.44
C HIS A 582 5.97 8.25 -28.70
N ILE A 583 5.89 8.49 -27.39
CA ILE A 583 7.07 8.65 -26.53
C ILE A 583 7.04 7.59 -25.44
N GLU A 584 8.05 6.72 -25.40
CA GLU A 584 8.24 5.74 -24.32
C GLU A 584 9.44 6.15 -23.45
N LYS A 585 9.24 6.19 -22.13
CA LYS A 585 10.30 6.40 -21.13
C LYS A 585 10.09 5.41 -19.98
N GLU A 586 10.99 4.44 -19.83
CA GLU A 586 10.95 3.43 -18.76
C GLU A 586 9.59 2.69 -18.65
N ASN A 587 8.77 3.08 -17.68
CA ASN A 587 7.43 2.56 -17.38
C ASN A 587 6.30 3.52 -17.81
N LEU A 588 6.60 4.54 -18.61
CA LEU A 588 5.65 5.52 -19.14
C LEU A 588 5.55 5.44 -20.67
N TYR A 589 4.33 5.41 -21.19
CA TYR A 589 4.02 5.55 -22.61
C TYR A 589 3.08 6.74 -22.83
N LEU A 590 3.51 7.73 -23.60
CA LEU A 590 2.71 8.89 -23.98
C LEU A 590 2.16 8.70 -25.40
N ALA A 591 0.85 8.62 -25.50
CA ALA A 591 0.07 8.47 -26.72
C ALA A 591 -0.69 9.76 -27.03
N TYR A 592 -0.58 10.19 -28.28
CA TYR A 592 -1.29 11.35 -28.84
C TYR A 592 -1.67 11.06 -30.28
N GLN A 593 -2.53 11.90 -30.86
CA GLN A 593 -3.03 11.66 -32.22
C GLN A 593 -1.91 11.69 -33.25
N GLY A 594 -1.89 10.67 -34.12
CA GLY A 594 -1.06 10.61 -35.31
C GLY A 594 -1.86 10.92 -36.59
N GLU A 595 -1.26 10.62 -37.74
CA GLU A 595 -1.97 10.69 -39.02
C GLU A 595 -3.06 9.60 -39.10
N VAL A 596 -4.30 10.03 -39.32
CA VAL A 596 -5.46 9.14 -39.52
C VAL A 596 -6.09 9.49 -40.87
N ASN A 597 -6.05 8.55 -41.81
CA ASN A 597 -6.66 8.70 -43.13
C ASN A 597 -6.22 9.95 -43.91
N GLY A 598 -4.98 10.43 -43.73
CA GLY A 598 -4.42 11.59 -44.43
C GLY A 598 -4.58 12.93 -43.70
N TYR A 599 -5.15 12.92 -42.48
CA TYR A 599 -5.34 14.10 -41.65
C TYR A 599 -4.80 13.89 -40.25
N TYR A 600 -4.39 14.97 -39.60
CA TYR A 600 -3.94 14.97 -38.20
C TYR A 600 -5.07 15.47 -37.31
N ALA A 601 -5.60 14.55 -36.51
CA ALA A 601 -6.60 14.87 -35.51
C ALA A 601 -6.00 15.69 -34.38
N THR A 602 -6.80 16.60 -33.82
CA THR A 602 -6.41 17.44 -32.67
C THR A 602 -7.18 17.13 -31.40
N SER A 603 -8.20 16.27 -31.47
CA SER A 603 -8.88 15.71 -30.29
C SER A 603 -9.27 14.25 -30.49
N PHE A 604 -9.65 13.59 -29.39
CA PHE A 604 -10.24 12.26 -29.44
C PHE A 604 -11.45 12.14 -30.38
N GLU A 605 -12.42 13.06 -30.32
CA GLU A 605 -13.62 12.97 -31.17
C GLU A 605 -13.28 13.05 -32.66
N GLU A 606 -12.34 13.93 -33.01
CA GLU A 606 -11.86 14.05 -34.38
C GLU A 606 -11.20 12.74 -34.85
N ALA A 607 -10.28 12.20 -34.04
CA ALA A 607 -9.58 10.96 -34.36
C ALA A 607 -10.55 9.77 -34.47
N PHE A 608 -11.56 9.73 -33.59
CA PHE A 608 -12.56 8.69 -33.56
C PHE A 608 -13.45 8.73 -34.81
N ILE A 609 -13.91 9.92 -35.21
CA ILE A 609 -14.71 10.11 -36.43
C ILE A 609 -13.88 9.80 -37.68
N LEU A 610 -12.61 10.23 -37.74
CA LEU A 610 -11.71 9.91 -38.84
C LEU A 610 -11.48 8.40 -38.98
N THR A 611 -11.35 7.68 -37.87
CA THR A 611 -11.15 6.23 -37.85
C THR A 611 -12.41 5.48 -38.28
N ASN A 612 -13.59 6.02 -37.96
CA ASN A 612 -14.89 5.34 -38.09
C ASN A 612 -15.88 6.07 -39.01
N TYR A 613 -15.37 6.77 -40.03
CA TYR A 613 -16.18 7.67 -40.86
C TYR A 613 -17.34 6.97 -41.57
N ASP A 614 -17.18 5.68 -41.89
CA ASP A 614 -18.14 4.80 -42.57
C ASP A 614 -18.89 3.83 -41.62
N ASN A 615 -18.59 3.89 -40.32
CA ASN A 615 -19.23 3.00 -39.34
C ASN A 615 -20.69 3.41 -39.09
N ALA A 616 -21.59 2.43 -39.06
CA ALA A 616 -23.03 2.67 -38.90
C ALA A 616 -23.39 3.34 -37.57
N ILE A 617 -22.84 2.85 -36.45
CA ILE A 617 -23.10 3.40 -35.11
C ILE A 617 -22.61 4.85 -35.02
N THR A 618 -21.42 5.12 -35.55
CA THR A 618 -20.83 6.47 -35.56
C THR A 618 -21.70 7.43 -36.37
N ASN A 619 -22.16 7.02 -37.55
CA ASN A 619 -23.02 7.85 -38.40
C ASN A 619 -24.40 8.10 -37.79
N GLU A 620 -25.01 7.09 -37.17
CA GLU A 620 -26.25 7.26 -36.41
C GLU A 620 -26.09 8.25 -35.27
N LEU A 621 -25.00 8.15 -34.51
CA LEU A 621 -24.67 9.04 -33.41
C LEU A 621 -24.53 10.49 -33.87
N LEU A 622 -23.75 10.74 -34.93
CA LEU A 622 -23.55 12.08 -35.48
C LEU A 622 -24.87 12.70 -36.00
N LYS A 623 -25.70 11.87 -36.64
CA LYS A 623 -27.04 12.28 -37.11
C LYS A 623 -27.99 12.61 -35.97
N GLU A 624 -27.93 11.87 -34.87
CA GLU A 624 -28.74 12.12 -33.68
C GLU A 624 -28.31 13.40 -32.94
N LEU A 625 -27.00 13.57 -32.73
CA LEU A 625 -26.44 14.70 -31.99
C LEU A 625 -26.61 16.03 -32.74
N LYS A 626 -26.36 16.03 -34.06
CA LYS A 626 -26.38 17.25 -34.89
C LYS A 626 -27.00 16.96 -36.27
N PRO A 627 -28.32 16.74 -36.37
CA PRO A 627 -28.99 16.32 -37.60
C PRO A 627 -28.79 17.30 -38.76
N ASN A 628 -28.87 18.61 -38.49
CA ASN A 628 -28.69 19.64 -39.51
C ASN A 628 -27.25 19.67 -40.06
N ILE A 629 -26.26 19.44 -39.20
CA ILE A 629 -24.84 19.44 -39.57
C ILE A 629 -24.53 18.18 -40.36
N TYR A 630 -25.03 17.03 -39.88
CA TYR A 630 -24.92 15.76 -40.58
C TYR A 630 -25.49 15.84 -41.99
N ARG A 631 -26.71 16.37 -42.16
CA ARG A 631 -27.33 16.55 -43.50
C ARG A 631 -26.51 17.48 -44.39
N SER A 632 -25.87 18.51 -43.81
CA SER A 632 -25.03 19.45 -44.57
C SER A 632 -23.70 18.86 -45.04
N ILE A 633 -23.15 17.88 -44.29
CA ILE A 633 -21.86 17.26 -44.60
C ILE A 633 -22.07 16.02 -45.47
N VAL A 634 -22.86 15.06 -44.99
CA VAL A 634 -23.02 13.73 -45.60
C VAL A 634 -24.07 13.72 -46.71
N GLY A 635 -24.99 14.68 -46.72
CA GLY A 635 -26.08 14.75 -47.70
C GLY A 635 -27.16 13.68 -47.48
N GLU A 636 -28.16 13.65 -48.38
CA GLU A 636 -29.24 12.65 -48.34
C GLU A 636 -28.80 11.29 -48.91
N GLU A 637 -27.79 11.28 -49.78
CA GLU A 637 -27.24 10.08 -50.43
C GLU A 637 -26.25 9.31 -49.53
N SER A 638 -26.03 9.75 -48.29
CA SER A 638 -25.16 9.07 -47.30
C SER A 638 -23.69 8.92 -47.76
N GLU A 639 -23.10 9.99 -48.29
CA GLU A 639 -21.69 10.02 -48.68
C GLU A 639 -20.77 10.13 -47.45
N TYR A 640 -20.47 9.00 -46.82
CA TYR A 640 -19.72 8.95 -45.56
C TYR A 640 -18.29 9.49 -45.64
N GLU A 641 -17.63 9.44 -46.81
CA GLU A 641 -16.30 10.04 -47.03
C GLU A 641 -16.28 11.55 -46.70
N LYS A 642 -17.41 12.25 -46.83
CA LYS A 642 -17.48 13.67 -46.46
C LYS A 642 -17.28 13.91 -44.97
N ASN A 643 -17.56 12.93 -44.10
CA ASN A 643 -17.23 13.03 -42.68
C ASN A 643 -15.72 13.11 -42.47
N LYS A 644 -14.95 12.33 -43.25
CA LYS A 644 -13.49 12.33 -43.21
C LYS A 644 -12.92 13.67 -43.66
N GLU A 645 -13.45 14.26 -44.73
CA GLU A 645 -13.04 15.60 -45.23
C GLU A 645 -13.51 16.77 -44.34
N ASN A 646 -14.38 16.50 -43.35
CA ASN A 646 -14.93 17.52 -42.46
C ASN A 646 -14.72 17.17 -40.96
N SER A 647 -13.71 16.37 -40.64
CA SER A 647 -13.46 15.91 -39.25
C SER A 647 -13.27 17.07 -38.27
N TYR A 648 -12.50 18.09 -38.65
CA TYR A 648 -12.25 19.26 -37.81
C TYR A 648 -13.53 20.09 -37.59
N LYS A 649 -14.37 20.18 -38.63
CA LYS A 649 -15.69 20.81 -38.50
C LYS A 649 -16.57 20.04 -37.52
N TRP A 650 -16.51 18.72 -37.52
CA TRP A 650 -17.21 17.89 -36.55
C TRP A 650 -16.74 18.16 -35.12
N GLN A 651 -15.43 18.12 -34.86
CA GLN A 651 -14.84 18.44 -33.56
C GLN A 651 -15.35 19.79 -33.02
N MET A 652 -15.21 20.87 -33.81
CA MET A 652 -15.64 22.21 -33.40
C MET A 652 -17.15 22.30 -33.12
N LYS A 653 -17.96 21.46 -33.76
CA LYS A 653 -19.41 21.41 -33.54
C LYS A 653 -19.82 20.52 -32.37
N LEU A 654 -18.94 19.59 -32.00
CA LEU A 654 -19.12 18.67 -30.88
C LEU A 654 -18.50 19.18 -29.56
N GLU A 655 -17.71 20.24 -29.59
CA GLU A 655 -17.03 20.83 -28.42
C GLU A 655 -17.94 20.99 -27.18
N LYS A 656 -19.17 21.49 -27.37
CA LYS A 656 -20.13 21.68 -26.27
C LYS A 656 -20.94 20.44 -25.89
N CYS A 657 -20.76 19.32 -26.59
CA CYS A 657 -21.50 18.08 -26.37
C CYS A 657 -20.58 16.85 -26.34
N LYS A 658 -19.29 17.00 -25.99
CA LYS A 658 -18.34 15.89 -25.82
C LYS A 658 -18.85 14.82 -24.86
N GLY A 659 -19.41 15.22 -23.71
CA GLY A 659 -19.99 14.28 -22.74
C GLY A 659 -21.22 13.53 -23.28
N GLU A 660 -22.09 14.21 -24.04
CA GLU A 660 -23.26 13.57 -24.68
C GLU A 660 -22.82 12.62 -25.79
N PHE A 661 -21.80 13.00 -26.57
CA PHE A 661 -21.18 12.16 -27.58
C PHE A 661 -20.66 10.86 -26.96
N ALA A 662 -19.86 10.93 -25.90
CA ALA A 662 -19.31 9.76 -25.22
C ALA A 662 -20.39 8.87 -24.60
N SER A 663 -21.36 9.46 -23.91
CA SER A 663 -22.44 8.72 -23.23
C SER A 663 -23.33 7.96 -24.21
N LYS A 664 -23.72 8.61 -25.31
CA LYS A 664 -24.56 7.99 -26.35
C LYS A 664 -23.78 6.97 -27.18
N LEU A 665 -22.51 7.22 -27.44
CA LEU A 665 -21.63 6.25 -28.08
C LEU A 665 -21.54 4.97 -27.24
N LEU A 666 -21.24 5.09 -25.95
CA LEU A 666 -21.18 3.94 -25.04
C LEU A 666 -22.52 3.19 -25.01
N TYR A 667 -23.64 3.90 -24.89
CA TYR A 667 -24.97 3.29 -24.90
C TYR A 667 -25.22 2.47 -26.17
N LYS A 668 -24.90 3.01 -27.36
CA LYS A 668 -25.08 2.27 -28.62
C LYS A 668 -24.15 1.07 -28.72
N VAL A 669 -22.90 1.22 -28.29
CA VAL A 669 -21.87 0.17 -28.35
C VAL A 669 -22.15 -0.98 -27.37
N VAL A 670 -22.65 -0.69 -26.17
CA VAL A 670 -23.03 -1.73 -25.18
C VAL A 670 -24.23 -2.55 -25.64
N ASN A 671 -25.13 -1.96 -26.43
CA ASN A 671 -26.33 -2.63 -26.95
C ASN A 671 -26.13 -3.28 -28.33
N GLU A 672 -24.91 -3.29 -28.88
CA GLU A 672 -24.61 -3.95 -30.16
C GLU A 672 -24.04 -5.35 -29.91
N GLU A 673 -24.66 -6.35 -30.53
CA GLU A 673 -24.25 -7.76 -30.39
C GLU A 673 -23.20 -8.17 -31.44
N LEU A 674 -23.15 -7.46 -32.59
CA LEU A 674 -22.22 -7.76 -33.68
C LEU A 674 -20.91 -6.99 -33.52
N GLU A 675 -19.83 -7.69 -33.18
CA GLU A 675 -18.51 -7.09 -32.98
C GLU A 675 -18.01 -6.29 -34.20
N GLU A 676 -18.32 -6.74 -35.41
CA GLU A 676 -17.93 -6.05 -36.65
C GLU A 676 -18.56 -4.65 -36.80
N ARG A 677 -19.67 -4.38 -36.11
CA ARG A 677 -20.36 -3.08 -36.13
C ARG A 677 -19.84 -2.11 -35.08
N ILE A 678 -19.14 -2.61 -34.07
CA ILE A 678 -18.56 -1.78 -33.02
C ILE A 678 -17.47 -0.91 -33.67
N PRO A 679 -17.49 0.43 -33.46
CA PRO A 679 -16.42 1.30 -33.92
C PRO A 679 -15.05 0.85 -33.42
N ARG A 680 -13.99 1.15 -34.16
CA ARG A 680 -12.61 0.87 -33.76
C ARG A 680 -12.05 2.03 -32.96
N LEU A 681 -11.19 1.75 -31.98
CA LEU A 681 -10.41 2.78 -31.34
C LEU A 681 -9.40 3.39 -32.34
N PRO A 682 -9.11 4.70 -32.23
CA PRO A 682 -8.00 5.31 -32.95
C PRO A 682 -6.67 4.58 -32.67
N LYS A 683 -5.82 4.49 -33.69
CA LYS A 683 -4.60 3.69 -33.66
C LYS A 683 -3.65 4.01 -32.49
N TYR A 684 -3.50 5.29 -32.15
CA TYR A 684 -2.60 5.70 -31.06
C TYR A 684 -3.06 5.17 -29.68
N ILE A 685 -4.38 5.02 -29.48
CA ILE A 685 -4.94 4.43 -28.26
C ILE A 685 -4.75 2.92 -28.27
N SER A 686 -5.06 2.25 -29.40
CA SER A 686 -4.86 0.80 -29.51
C SER A 686 -3.40 0.40 -29.32
N ASP A 687 -2.46 1.13 -29.93
CA ASP A 687 -1.02 0.88 -29.79
C ASP A 687 -0.57 1.06 -28.33
N GLY A 688 -1.14 2.03 -27.60
CA GLY A 688 -0.90 2.24 -26.17
C GLY A 688 -1.46 1.13 -25.29
N LEU A 689 -2.66 0.62 -25.59
CA LEU A 689 -3.25 -0.52 -24.88
C LEU A 689 -2.45 -1.81 -25.12
N ASP A 690 -2.02 -2.05 -26.36
CA ASP A 690 -1.13 -3.18 -26.71
C ASP A 690 0.22 -3.08 -25.97
N TRP A 691 0.72 -1.87 -25.75
CA TRP A 691 1.93 -1.65 -24.96
C TRP A 691 1.73 -2.02 -23.48
N ILE A 692 0.60 -1.64 -22.87
CA ILE A 692 0.25 -2.08 -21.51
C ILE A 692 0.18 -3.61 -21.46
N GLU A 693 -0.52 -4.24 -22.41
CA GLU A 693 -0.68 -5.68 -22.47
C GLU A 693 0.68 -6.39 -22.49
N LYS A 694 1.61 -5.92 -23.31
CA LYS A 694 2.99 -6.45 -23.36
C LYS A 694 3.73 -6.28 -22.04
N LYS A 695 3.64 -5.12 -21.38
CA LYS A 695 4.31 -4.86 -20.10
C LYS A 695 3.75 -5.72 -18.97
N LEU A 696 2.46 -6.06 -19.02
CA LEU A 696 1.80 -6.94 -18.05
C LEU A 696 2.01 -8.44 -18.32
N GLY A 697 2.81 -8.79 -19.33
CA GLY A 697 3.10 -10.19 -19.67
C GLY A 697 2.06 -10.85 -20.58
N GLY A 698 1.32 -10.04 -21.34
CA GLY A 698 0.52 -10.49 -22.48
C GLY A 698 1.39 -11.27 -23.47
N ARG A 699 0.82 -12.37 -23.96
CA ARG A 699 1.51 -13.43 -24.72
C ARG A 699 2.07 -12.99 -26.06
#